data_AF-A0A0V0S3M8-F1
#
_entry.id   AF-A0A0V0S3M8-F1
#
_cell.length_a   1.000
_cell.length_b   1.000
_cell.length_c   1.000
_cell.angle_alpha   90.00
_cell.angle_beta   90.00
_cell.angle_gamma   90.00
#
_symmetry.space_group_name_H-M   'P 1'
#
loop_
_entity.id
_entity.type
_entity.pdbx_description
1 polymer ?
#
loop_
_entity_poly.entity_id
_entity_poly.type
_entity_poly.pdbx_seq_one_letter_code
_entity_poly.pdbx_strand_id
1 'polypeptide(L)'
;LYKLIYLEAQSLRRSKEAYSQQNITVRWGFGPDGRRIAYFVFSKILGTEVKLMAGDELILNSDFNGKVYKASGRVMKVPGNFGEEVAIELTNANDAPPCYVTNGYSVHFGFRSAYIDRMLTALGKLANENFVSHAIQRTILGHDYEAPPLDISYPKHYSAPGLPELNHSQVMAVREVLTRSISLIQGPPGTGKTVTSASIVYHLAKARGTPILVCSPSNVAIDQLAEKISRTGLRVIRTCAKSREEIDSPVGFLTLHQQVRRLSETKELGKLWQRKEETGKLSPAEENRFSSLKLKCERDLLKQADVICCTCVAAGDSRLADIRFPVVLIDESTQAKEPECLIPIVTGARQVVLVGDHCQLGPVVICEEAARAGLNRSLFERLVILGNQPIRLQVQYRMHPLLSLLPSNLFYEGTLQNGVTEQERILEAGDFRWPNPTVPMFFWCTLSQEEKPRSGKSFLNRAEAAHIEKIATKFLRSGVRADQIGIITPYEAQRAHIVQHMLHSGPLNKKLYQEIEVASVDAFQGREKDIILLSCVRSNKDNRIGFLNDSRRLNVALTRARYGLIIVGNPKVLSRQPMWNSLLRFCRENHCLLDGPLNALKECKVDFNMGKCNLPVTNTVTSNDMLLNNYNQNRNEPSCRLEGNISCRDQPSLTSMGCSQAMSSLLGSSDPPIPYNNDMLSTSSQRNANEGGEMRDHRMPKMRPAPGRPLMPSDEASASSSQSTALQSYRDYTEEVDDVESLRIQLESMMLSQDTNYENSEAVSNSSKIDDGSSSGFYPASQQ
;
A
#
# COMPACT_ATOMS: atom_id res chain seq x y z
N LEU A 1 -8.68 -11.30 16.98
CA LEU A 1 -7.92 -10.11 16.49
C LEU A 1 -7.19 -9.37 17.61
N TYR A 2 -7.84 -9.00 18.73
CA TYR A 2 -7.20 -8.35 19.90
C TYR A 2 -5.83 -8.95 20.27
N LYS A 3 -5.77 -10.26 20.57
CA LYS A 3 -4.53 -10.97 20.89
C LYS A 3 -3.45 -10.84 19.80
N LEU A 4 -3.85 -10.91 18.53
CA LEU A 4 -2.91 -10.85 17.39
C LEU A 4 -2.29 -9.46 17.24
N ILE A 5 -3.10 -8.41 17.43
CA ILE A 5 -2.60 -7.02 17.43
C ILE A 5 -1.57 -6.83 18.53
N TYR A 6 -1.83 -7.38 19.72
CA TYR A 6 -0.92 -7.27 20.85
C TYR A 6 0.38 -8.06 20.64
N LEU A 7 0.31 -9.28 20.09
CA LEU A 7 1.50 -10.07 19.73
C LEU A 7 2.37 -9.33 18.70
N GLU A 8 1.75 -8.77 17.66
CA GLU A 8 2.45 -7.96 16.67
C GLU A 8 3.07 -6.71 17.29
N ALA A 9 2.33 -6.03 18.17
CA ALA A 9 2.81 -4.86 18.90
C ALA A 9 4.07 -5.18 19.73
N GLN A 10 4.05 -6.27 20.49
CA GLN A 10 5.19 -6.71 21.28
C GLN A 10 6.40 -7.07 20.40
N SER A 11 6.16 -7.76 19.28
CA SER A 11 7.23 -8.11 18.34
C SER A 11 7.86 -6.87 17.70
N LEU A 12 7.04 -5.91 17.26
CA LEU A 12 7.47 -4.59 16.77
C LEU A 12 8.31 -3.85 17.83
N ARG A 13 7.84 -3.85 19.09
CA ARG A 13 8.56 -3.24 20.21
C ARG A 13 9.92 -3.89 20.41
N ARG A 14 9.99 -5.21 20.54
CA ARG A 14 11.25 -5.97 20.70
C ARG A 14 12.20 -5.75 19.52
N SER A 15 11.67 -5.73 18.30
CA SER A 15 12.45 -5.48 17.08
C SER A 15 13.09 -4.09 17.09
N LYS A 16 12.37 -3.06 17.55
CA LYS A 16 12.91 -1.70 17.69
C LYS A 16 13.87 -1.55 18.87
N GLU A 17 13.59 -2.20 20.00
CA GLU A 17 14.46 -2.21 21.19
C GLU A 17 15.84 -2.85 20.90
N ALA A 18 15.90 -3.79 19.95
CA ALA A 18 17.16 -4.39 19.50
C ALA A 18 18.14 -3.37 18.88
N TYR A 19 17.66 -2.20 18.42
CA TYR A 19 18.49 -1.12 17.86
C TYR A 19 18.97 -0.11 18.90
N SER A 20 18.84 -0.41 20.19
CA SER A 20 19.35 0.44 21.27
C SER A 20 20.86 0.65 21.21
N GLN A 21 21.31 1.88 21.44
CA GLN A 21 22.73 2.23 21.49
C GLN A 21 23.07 2.78 22.87
N GLN A 22 24.14 2.25 23.46
CA GLN A 22 24.69 2.69 24.74
C GLN A 22 25.89 3.63 24.52
N ASN A 23 26.30 4.31 25.59
CA ASN A 23 27.47 5.19 25.63
C ASN A 23 27.42 6.30 24.58
N ILE A 24 26.27 6.94 24.50
CA ILE A 24 26.04 8.06 23.60
C ILE A 24 26.47 9.35 24.28
N THR A 25 27.15 10.20 23.51
CA THR A 25 27.40 11.59 23.86
C THR A 25 26.26 12.45 23.32
N VAL A 26 25.57 13.13 24.23
CA VAL A 26 24.48 14.07 23.94
C VAL A 26 25.01 15.49 24.08
N ARG A 27 24.79 16.29 23.04
CA ARG A 27 24.95 17.74 23.05
C ARG A 27 23.58 18.37 23.26
N TRP A 28 23.44 19.18 24.30
CA TRP A 28 22.18 19.85 24.61
C TRP A 28 22.04 21.19 23.88
N GLY A 29 20.82 21.52 23.49
CA GLY A 29 20.42 22.82 22.99
C GLY A 29 19.01 23.17 23.41
N PHE A 30 18.54 24.34 23.01
CA PHE A 30 17.17 24.79 23.26
C PHE A 30 16.53 25.18 21.93
N GLY A 31 15.28 24.75 21.76
CA GLY A 31 14.44 25.15 20.64
C GLY A 31 14.00 26.62 20.76
N PRO A 32 13.44 27.19 19.68
CA PRO A 32 12.92 28.55 19.68
C PRO A 32 11.83 28.76 20.74
N ASP A 33 11.06 27.72 21.07
CA ASP A 33 10.02 27.70 22.08
C ASP A 33 10.54 27.49 23.52
N GLY A 34 11.85 27.36 23.70
CA GLY A 34 12.50 27.09 24.99
C GLY A 34 12.47 25.62 25.40
N ARG A 35 11.95 24.71 24.57
CA ARG A 35 12.04 23.28 24.83
C ARG A 35 13.46 22.78 24.68
N ARG A 36 13.80 21.76 25.45
CA ARG A 36 15.15 21.20 25.48
C ARG A 36 15.33 20.23 24.32
N ILE A 37 16.41 20.40 23.56
CA ILE A 37 16.77 19.56 22.41
C ILE A 37 18.04 18.78 22.73
N ALA A 38 18.04 17.48 22.45
CA ALA A 38 19.22 16.62 22.51
C ALA A 38 19.72 16.32 21.09
N TYR A 39 21.00 16.55 20.85
CA TYR A 39 21.71 16.20 19.63
C TYR A 39 22.69 15.06 19.91
N PHE A 40 22.68 14.00 19.11
CA PHE A 40 23.58 12.86 19.28
C PHE A 40 23.72 12.02 18.01
N VAL A 41 24.81 11.26 17.90
CA VAL A 41 25.04 10.35 16.75
C VAL A 41 24.46 8.97 17.05
N PHE A 42 23.47 8.55 16.26
CA PHE A 42 22.82 7.24 16.38
C PHE A 42 23.31 6.30 15.26
N SER A 43 24.51 5.73 15.44
CA SER A 43 25.20 4.94 14.42
C SER A 43 24.55 3.58 14.14
N LYS A 44 23.87 2.98 15.13
CA LYS A 44 23.24 1.64 14.98
C LYS A 44 22.07 1.59 14.01
N ILE A 45 21.46 2.73 13.65
CA ILE A 45 20.31 2.77 12.72
C ILE A 45 20.77 2.85 11.26
N LEU A 46 21.95 3.41 11.00
CA LEU A 46 22.45 3.67 9.65
C LEU A 46 22.72 2.36 8.90
N GLY A 47 22.04 2.18 7.77
CA GLY A 47 22.15 0.97 6.92
C GLY A 47 21.30 -0.21 7.38
N THR A 48 20.38 -0.01 8.32
CA THR A 48 19.43 -1.04 8.78
C THR A 48 18.05 -0.88 8.12
N GLU A 49 17.19 -1.90 8.24
CA GLU A 49 15.80 -1.85 7.73
C GLU A 49 14.92 -0.86 8.51
N VAL A 50 15.29 -0.53 9.76
CA VAL A 50 14.57 0.43 10.58
C VAL A 50 15.03 1.83 10.22
N LYS A 51 14.20 2.57 9.48
CA LYS A 51 14.43 3.99 9.20
C LYS A 51 13.87 4.84 10.33
N LEU A 52 14.71 5.71 10.88
CA LEU A 52 14.25 6.78 11.77
C LEU A 52 13.51 7.84 10.95
N MET A 53 12.31 8.19 11.36
CA MET A 53 11.49 9.21 10.71
C MET A 53 11.36 10.45 11.59
N ALA A 54 11.17 11.61 10.97
CA ALA A 54 10.78 12.81 11.71
C ALA A 54 9.49 12.52 12.49
N GLY A 55 9.47 12.97 13.75
CA GLY A 55 8.42 12.77 14.75
C GLY A 55 8.33 11.38 15.38
N ASP A 56 9.23 10.44 15.05
CA ASP A 56 9.43 9.23 15.84
C ASP A 56 9.80 9.61 17.27
N GLU A 57 9.45 8.74 18.22
CA GLU A 57 9.79 8.93 19.62
C GLU A 57 11.06 8.16 19.95
N LEU A 58 12.02 8.82 20.58
CA LEU A 58 13.22 8.22 21.14
C LEU A 58 13.27 8.50 22.64
N ILE A 59 13.75 7.52 23.40
CA ILE A 59 13.89 7.60 24.85
C ILE A 59 15.38 7.62 25.17
N LEU A 60 15.84 8.69 25.81
CA LEU A 60 17.18 8.82 26.37
C LEU A 60 17.17 8.41 27.84
N ASN A 61 17.89 7.36 28.16
CA ASN A 61 18.12 6.94 29.54
C ASN A 61 19.53 7.34 29.97
N SER A 62 19.68 7.85 31.20
CA SER A 62 20.98 8.18 31.79
C SER A 62 20.93 7.96 33.28
N ASP A 63 22.02 7.45 33.84
CA ASP A 63 22.21 7.36 35.28
C ASP A 63 23.17 8.47 35.71
N PHE A 64 22.69 9.39 36.52
CA PHE A 64 23.51 10.52 37.00
C PHE A 64 23.23 10.79 38.48
N ASN A 65 24.29 10.82 39.30
CA ASN A 65 24.22 11.02 40.75
C ASN A 65 23.21 10.09 41.47
N GLY A 66 23.14 8.82 41.08
CA GLY A 66 22.22 7.85 41.68
C GLY A 66 20.75 8.02 41.30
N LYS A 67 20.42 8.99 40.42
CA LYS A 67 19.08 9.15 39.85
C LYS A 67 19.06 8.66 38.40
N VAL A 68 18.12 7.77 38.11
CA VAL A 68 17.82 7.30 36.75
C VAL A 68 16.93 8.33 36.07
N TYR A 69 17.38 8.84 34.93
CA TYR A 69 16.62 9.74 34.08
C TYR A 69 16.11 8.99 32.85
N LYS A 70 14.87 9.26 32.45
CA LYS A 70 14.21 8.67 31.29
C LYS A 70 13.49 9.76 30.52
N ALA A 71 14.18 10.38 29.59
CA ALA A 71 13.67 11.51 28.81
C ALA A 71 13.13 11.02 27.45
N SER A 72 11.83 11.17 27.23
CA SER A 72 11.22 10.95 25.90
C SER A 72 11.31 12.21 25.04
N GLY A 73 11.71 12.06 23.78
CA GLY A 73 11.76 13.15 22.81
C GLY A 73 11.33 12.75 21.40
N ARG A 74 10.90 13.73 20.62
CA ARG A 74 10.49 13.59 19.21
C ARG A 74 11.63 13.93 18.28
N VAL A 75 11.89 13.06 17.31
CA VAL A 75 12.90 13.30 16.28
C VAL A 75 12.51 14.52 15.44
N MET A 76 13.37 15.54 15.44
CA MET A 76 13.26 16.73 14.61
C MET A 76 14.18 16.62 13.39
N LYS A 77 15.38 16.07 13.59
CA LYS A 77 16.38 15.89 12.54
C LYS A 77 16.74 14.43 12.40
N VAL A 78 16.55 13.90 11.20
CA VAL A 78 16.95 12.54 10.80
C VAL A 78 18.33 12.62 10.13
N PRO A 79 19.27 11.69 10.41
CA PRO A 79 20.59 11.71 9.80
C PRO A 79 20.50 11.26 8.34
N GLY A 80 21.09 12.03 7.43
CA GLY A 80 21.21 11.70 6.01
C GLY A 80 22.43 10.84 5.68
N ASN A 81 23.52 10.99 6.44
CA ASN A 81 24.77 10.27 6.27
C ASN A 81 25.34 9.73 7.59
N PHE A 82 26.33 8.83 7.48
CA PHE A 82 27.03 8.27 8.65
C PHE A 82 27.79 9.38 9.41
N GLY A 83 27.56 9.45 10.73
CA GLY A 83 28.19 10.46 11.59
C GLY A 83 27.38 11.76 11.76
N GLU A 84 26.24 11.92 11.07
CA GLU A 84 25.36 13.06 11.32
C GLU A 84 24.59 12.94 12.64
N GLU A 85 24.38 14.07 13.30
CA GLU A 85 23.61 14.15 14.54
C GLU A 85 22.10 13.99 14.25
N VAL A 86 21.47 13.10 15.02
CA VAL A 86 20.03 13.07 15.27
C VAL A 86 19.70 14.19 16.26
N ALA A 87 18.62 14.93 16.02
CA ALA A 87 18.10 15.89 17.00
C ALA A 87 16.74 15.43 17.48
N ILE A 88 16.54 15.38 18.80
CA ILE A 88 15.23 15.14 19.41
C ILE A 88 14.81 16.31 20.30
N GLU A 89 13.57 16.75 20.16
CA GLU A 89 12.93 17.70 21.07
C GLU A 89 12.29 16.93 22.23
N LEU A 90 12.70 17.20 23.47
CA LEU A 90 12.16 16.52 24.65
C LEU A 90 10.71 16.93 24.90
N THR A 91 9.88 15.94 25.25
CA THR A 91 8.48 16.16 25.65
C THR A 91 8.41 16.93 26.96
N ASN A 92 9.32 16.64 27.89
CA ASN A 92 9.47 17.31 29.17
C ASN A 92 10.96 17.49 29.49
N ALA A 93 11.37 18.73 29.73
CA ALA A 93 12.78 19.06 29.97
C ALA A 93 13.30 18.54 31.32
N ASN A 94 12.41 18.34 32.30
CA ASN A 94 12.74 17.89 33.66
C ASN A 94 13.08 16.39 33.73
N ASP A 95 12.74 15.63 32.69
CA ASP A 95 12.98 14.19 32.64
C ASP A 95 14.42 13.85 32.20
N ALA A 96 15.20 14.87 31.82
CA ALA A 96 16.61 14.76 31.47
C ALA A 96 17.51 15.34 32.58
N PRO A 97 18.72 14.78 32.81
CA PRO A 97 19.69 15.30 33.77
C PRO A 97 20.17 16.70 33.35
N PRO A 98 20.87 17.48 34.19
CA PRO A 98 21.30 18.85 33.84
C PRO A 98 22.06 18.97 32.51
N CYS A 99 21.99 20.14 31.84
CA CYS A 99 22.52 20.34 30.48
C CYS A 99 24.04 20.17 30.32
N TYR A 100 24.80 20.21 31.42
CA TYR A 100 26.24 19.96 31.39
C TYR A 100 26.59 18.47 31.35
N VAL A 101 25.63 17.57 31.61
CA VAL A 101 25.83 16.12 31.53
C VAL A 101 25.73 15.70 30.07
N THR A 102 26.86 15.38 29.46
CA THR A 102 26.95 15.07 28.02
C THR A 102 27.22 13.61 27.71
N ASN A 103 27.71 12.80 28.66
CA ASN A 103 28.09 11.40 28.43
C ASN A 103 27.24 10.43 29.26
N GLY A 104 27.29 9.14 28.91
CA GLY A 104 26.63 8.08 29.68
C GLY A 104 25.16 7.86 29.33
N TYR A 105 24.71 8.33 28.17
CA TYR A 105 23.35 8.10 27.71
C TYR A 105 23.21 6.77 26.99
N SER A 106 22.03 6.17 27.08
CA SER A 106 21.56 5.16 26.14
C SER A 106 20.30 5.67 25.45
N VAL A 107 20.18 5.38 24.15
CA VAL A 107 19.00 5.72 23.37
C VAL A 107 18.25 4.44 23.01
N HIS A 108 16.93 4.52 23.12
CA HIS A 108 15.99 3.46 22.78
C HIS A 108 14.88 4.04 21.92
N PHE A 109 14.27 3.22 21.07
CA PHE A 109 13.06 3.64 20.38
C PHE A 109 11.88 3.69 21.36
N GLY A 110 11.15 4.81 21.37
CA GLY A 110 9.85 4.90 21.99
C GLY A 110 8.83 4.10 21.19
N PHE A 111 8.05 3.27 21.87
CA PHE A 111 6.94 2.55 21.26
C PHE A 111 5.65 3.34 21.44
N ARG A 112 5.11 3.91 20.36
CA ARG A 112 3.80 4.57 20.39
C ARG A 112 2.68 3.57 20.14
N SER A 113 1.81 3.45 21.14
CA SER A 113 0.59 2.64 21.09
C SER A 113 -0.45 3.21 20.14
N ALA A 114 -0.40 4.47 19.72
CA ALA A 114 -1.48 5.12 18.95
C ALA A 114 -1.95 4.33 17.71
N TYR A 115 -1.04 3.64 17.00
CA TYR A 115 -1.40 2.75 15.89
C TYR A 115 -2.24 1.55 16.37
N ILE A 116 -1.85 0.94 17.49
CA ILE A 116 -2.52 -0.19 18.13
C ILE A 116 -3.84 0.27 18.75
N ASP A 117 -3.82 1.35 19.53
CA ASP A 117 -5.00 1.89 20.18
C ASP A 117 -6.11 2.15 19.16
N ARG A 118 -5.77 2.78 18.02
CA ARG A 118 -6.73 3.00 16.93
C ARG A 118 -7.31 1.71 16.36
N MET A 119 -6.50 0.66 16.19
CA MET A 119 -6.99 -0.64 15.73
C MET A 119 -7.89 -1.31 16.78
N LEU A 120 -7.54 -1.25 18.06
CA LEU A 120 -8.32 -1.83 19.15
C LEU A 120 -9.65 -1.09 19.33
N THR A 121 -9.62 0.25 19.34
CA THR A 121 -10.83 1.09 19.35
C THR A 121 -11.72 0.78 18.14
N ALA A 122 -11.13 0.54 16.96
CA ALA A 122 -11.91 0.19 15.78
C ALA A 122 -12.62 -1.17 15.92
N LEU A 123 -11.97 -2.15 16.55
CA LEU A 123 -12.60 -3.43 16.86
C LEU A 123 -13.77 -3.29 17.83
N GLY A 124 -13.63 -2.47 18.88
CA GLY A 124 -14.73 -2.18 19.82
C GLY A 124 -15.91 -1.50 19.13
N LYS A 125 -15.66 -0.53 18.25
CA LYS A 125 -16.70 0.21 17.52
C LYS A 125 -17.44 -0.60 16.47
N LEU A 126 -16.82 -1.66 15.93
CA LEU A 126 -17.46 -2.52 14.90
C LEU A 126 -18.76 -3.16 15.40
N ALA A 127 -18.90 -3.40 16.71
CA ALA A 127 -20.10 -4.00 17.29
C ALA A 127 -21.32 -3.04 17.32
N ASN A 128 -21.11 -1.74 17.14
CA ASN A 128 -22.13 -0.72 17.34
C ASN A 128 -22.62 -0.09 16.01
N GLU A 129 -23.93 -0.14 15.78
CA GLU A 129 -24.60 0.30 14.54
C GLU A 129 -24.48 1.81 14.25
N ASN A 130 -24.13 2.61 15.28
CA ASN A 130 -23.86 4.03 15.11
C ASN A 130 -22.55 4.30 14.33
N PHE A 131 -21.65 3.32 14.28
CA PHE A 131 -20.34 3.45 13.65
C PHE A 131 -20.25 2.72 12.30
N VAL A 132 -21.12 1.74 12.04
CA VAL A 132 -21.14 0.96 10.79
C VAL A 132 -22.56 0.49 10.50
N SER A 133 -22.99 0.44 9.22
CA SER A 133 -24.31 -0.12 8.88
C SER A 133 -24.42 -1.59 9.25
N HIS A 134 -25.62 -2.02 9.61
CA HIS A 134 -25.92 -3.43 9.84
C HIS A 134 -25.52 -4.30 8.65
N ALA A 135 -25.80 -3.85 7.41
CA ALA A 135 -25.36 -4.52 6.19
C ALA A 135 -23.85 -4.77 6.15
N ILE A 136 -23.05 -3.72 6.31
CA ILE A 136 -21.57 -3.82 6.29
C ILE A 136 -21.08 -4.69 7.46
N GLN A 137 -21.65 -4.50 8.65
CA GLN A 137 -21.28 -5.27 9.84
C GLN A 137 -21.52 -6.78 9.63
N ARG A 138 -22.71 -7.17 9.15
CA ARG A 138 -23.07 -8.56 8.87
C ARG A 138 -22.14 -9.17 7.83
N THR A 139 -21.85 -8.46 6.73
CA THR A 139 -20.91 -8.95 5.72
C THR A 139 -19.49 -9.11 6.27
N ILE A 140 -18.99 -8.14 7.06
CA ILE A 140 -17.67 -8.25 7.70
C ILE A 140 -17.62 -9.43 8.67
N LEU A 141 -18.69 -9.69 9.43
CA LEU A 141 -18.77 -10.85 10.33
C LEU A 141 -18.94 -12.20 9.61
N GLY A 142 -19.19 -12.18 8.29
CA GLY A 142 -19.40 -13.39 7.49
C GLY A 142 -20.77 -14.03 7.70
N HIS A 143 -21.76 -13.22 8.08
CA HIS A 143 -23.15 -13.67 8.11
C HIS A 143 -23.75 -13.60 6.70
N ASP A 144 -24.60 -14.58 6.35
CA ASP A 144 -25.36 -14.56 5.11
C ASP A 144 -26.39 -13.42 5.17
N TYR A 145 -26.08 -12.32 4.48
CA TYR A 145 -26.92 -11.15 4.41
C TYR A 145 -26.79 -10.48 3.04
N GLU A 146 -27.88 -10.48 2.28
CA GLU A 146 -27.99 -9.71 1.05
C GLU A 146 -28.59 -8.34 1.36
N ALA A 147 -27.75 -7.31 1.28
CA ALA A 147 -28.21 -5.95 1.44
C ALA A 147 -29.05 -5.52 0.22
N PRO A 148 -30.17 -4.80 0.41
CA PRO A 148 -30.89 -4.21 -0.71
C PRO A 148 -29.99 -3.23 -1.46
N PRO A 149 -30.19 -3.06 -2.78
CA PRO A 149 -29.43 -2.10 -3.56
C PRO A 149 -29.65 -0.68 -3.02
N LEU A 150 -28.60 0.13 -3.03
CA LEU A 150 -28.68 1.53 -2.66
C LEU A 150 -29.43 2.30 -3.74
N ASP A 151 -30.36 3.15 -3.31
CA ASP A 151 -31.09 4.06 -4.19
C ASP A 151 -30.18 5.23 -4.60
N ILE A 152 -29.56 5.10 -5.77
CA ILE A 152 -28.72 6.14 -6.39
C ILE A 152 -29.04 6.20 -7.88
N SER A 153 -29.29 7.41 -8.39
CA SER A 153 -29.45 7.64 -9.83
C SER A 153 -28.14 7.41 -10.57
N TYR A 154 -28.16 6.59 -11.64
CA TYR A 154 -26.99 6.40 -12.47
C TYR A 154 -26.57 7.70 -13.19
N PRO A 155 -25.27 8.00 -13.27
CA PRO A 155 -24.78 9.13 -14.04
C PRO A 155 -24.97 8.86 -15.54
N LYS A 156 -25.20 9.93 -16.33
CA LYS A 156 -25.26 9.83 -17.79
C LYS A 156 -23.91 9.43 -18.41
N HIS A 157 -22.82 9.86 -17.79
CA HIS A 157 -21.45 9.54 -18.19
C HIS A 157 -20.66 9.05 -16.97
N TYR A 158 -20.06 7.87 -17.08
CA TYR A 158 -19.29 7.27 -15.97
C TYR A 158 -17.85 7.79 -15.88
N SER A 159 -17.29 8.35 -16.96
CA SER A 159 -15.99 9.01 -16.93
C SER A 159 -16.07 10.33 -16.18
N ALA A 160 -15.17 10.56 -15.23
CA ALA A 160 -15.09 11.82 -14.49
C ALA A 160 -14.27 12.87 -15.27
N PRO A 161 -14.59 14.17 -15.15
CA PRO A 161 -13.83 15.23 -15.81
C PRO A 161 -12.37 15.23 -15.34
N GLY A 162 -11.45 15.61 -16.22
CA GLY A 162 -10.01 15.68 -15.90
C GLY A 162 -9.30 14.33 -15.74
N LEU A 163 -10.01 13.21 -15.92
CA LEU A 163 -9.47 11.86 -15.93
C LEU A 163 -9.59 11.20 -17.32
N PRO A 164 -8.78 10.17 -17.61
CA PRO A 164 -8.92 9.37 -18.82
C PRO A 164 -10.31 8.73 -18.94
N GLU A 165 -10.74 8.48 -20.17
CA GLU A 165 -11.97 7.75 -20.45
C GLU A 165 -11.90 6.32 -19.89
N LEU A 166 -13.00 5.88 -19.27
CA LEU A 166 -13.09 4.55 -18.68
C LEU A 166 -13.42 3.50 -19.74
N ASN A 167 -12.73 2.37 -19.69
CA ASN A 167 -13.10 1.21 -20.51
C ASN A 167 -14.31 0.46 -19.93
N HIS A 168 -14.81 -0.53 -20.66
CA HIS A 168 -15.98 -1.32 -20.27
C HIS A 168 -15.89 -1.92 -18.86
N SER A 169 -14.76 -2.57 -18.51
CA SER A 169 -14.59 -3.19 -17.18
C SER A 169 -14.56 -2.16 -16.04
N GLN A 170 -14.02 -0.96 -16.29
CA GLN A 170 -14.00 0.14 -15.33
C GLN A 170 -15.38 0.78 -15.19
N VAL A 171 -16.11 0.98 -16.29
CA VAL A 171 -17.50 1.47 -16.27
C VAL A 171 -18.40 0.52 -15.49
N MET A 172 -18.27 -0.78 -15.71
CA MET A 172 -18.98 -1.81 -14.96
C MET A 172 -18.67 -1.75 -13.46
N ALA A 173 -17.39 -1.55 -13.10
CA ALA A 173 -16.99 -1.37 -11.71
C ALA A 173 -17.64 -0.13 -11.08
N VAL A 174 -17.64 1.03 -11.75
CA VAL A 174 -18.32 2.23 -11.25
C VAL A 174 -19.82 1.95 -11.08
N ARG A 175 -20.47 1.34 -12.08
CA ARG A 175 -21.92 1.08 -12.06
C ARG A 175 -22.32 0.19 -10.89
N GLU A 176 -21.63 -0.93 -10.67
CA GLU A 176 -21.97 -1.86 -9.59
C GLU A 176 -21.71 -1.26 -8.21
N VAL A 177 -20.59 -0.55 -8.06
CA VAL A 177 -20.18 0.07 -6.78
C VAL A 177 -21.21 1.08 -6.29
N LEU A 178 -21.77 1.90 -7.19
CA LEU A 178 -22.77 2.90 -6.81
C LEU A 178 -23.99 2.28 -6.11
N THR A 179 -24.38 1.06 -6.48
CA THR A 179 -25.58 0.39 -5.96
C THR A 179 -25.35 -0.56 -4.80
N ARG A 180 -24.11 -0.86 -4.41
CA ARG A 180 -23.82 -1.84 -3.35
C ARG A 180 -23.33 -1.17 -2.08
N SER A 181 -23.75 -1.69 -0.92
CA SER A 181 -23.27 -1.25 0.40
C SER A 181 -21.81 -1.64 0.66
N ILE A 182 -21.35 -2.76 0.11
CA ILE A 182 -19.96 -3.18 0.14
C ILE A 182 -19.55 -3.69 -1.24
N SER A 183 -18.41 -3.22 -1.73
CA SER A 183 -17.87 -3.63 -3.03
C SER A 183 -16.39 -3.91 -2.94
N LEU A 184 -15.96 -4.98 -3.60
CA LEU A 184 -14.56 -5.32 -3.78
C LEU A 184 -14.19 -5.07 -5.24
N ILE A 185 -13.14 -4.30 -5.49
CA ILE A 185 -12.57 -4.14 -6.84
C ILE A 185 -11.19 -4.77 -6.84
N GLN A 186 -11.04 -5.83 -7.63
CA GLN A 186 -9.73 -6.40 -7.94
C GLN A 186 -9.16 -5.69 -9.16
N GLY A 187 -7.99 -5.08 -9.02
CA GLY A 187 -7.30 -4.51 -10.18
C GLY A 187 -5.89 -5.06 -10.33
N PRO A 188 -5.67 -5.93 -11.32
CA PRO A 188 -4.33 -6.33 -11.74
C PRO A 188 -3.42 -5.12 -12.07
N PRO A 189 -2.09 -5.31 -12.15
CA PRO A 189 -1.13 -4.26 -12.50
C PRO A 189 -1.50 -3.54 -13.80
N GLY A 190 -1.43 -2.20 -13.80
CA GLY A 190 -1.67 -1.39 -15.00
C GLY A 190 -3.13 -1.23 -15.42
N THR A 191 -4.10 -1.79 -14.69
CA THR A 191 -5.53 -1.78 -15.09
C THR A 191 -6.30 -0.48 -14.76
N GLY A 192 -5.60 0.54 -14.26
CA GLY A 192 -6.23 1.82 -13.93
C GLY A 192 -7.05 1.82 -12.64
N LYS A 193 -6.69 1.00 -11.64
CA LYS A 193 -7.29 1.00 -10.28
C LYS A 193 -7.54 2.41 -9.76
N THR A 194 -6.49 3.21 -9.65
CA THR A 194 -6.56 4.56 -9.06
C THR A 194 -7.41 5.53 -9.90
N VAL A 195 -7.48 5.35 -11.23
CA VAL A 195 -8.36 6.14 -12.11
C VAL A 195 -9.82 5.75 -11.88
N THR A 196 -10.09 4.45 -11.74
CA THR A 196 -11.43 3.92 -11.43
C THR A 196 -11.87 4.38 -10.04
N SER A 197 -11.01 4.26 -9.03
CA SER A 197 -11.26 4.75 -7.66
C SER A 197 -11.57 6.26 -7.65
N ALA A 198 -10.79 7.08 -8.36
CA ALA A 198 -11.06 8.51 -8.44
C ALA A 198 -12.39 8.84 -9.13
N SER A 199 -12.79 8.06 -10.16
CA SER A 199 -14.08 8.21 -10.82
C SER A 199 -15.25 7.80 -9.93
N ILE A 200 -15.10 6.72 -9.15
CA ILE A 200 -16.07 6.30 -8.13
C ILE A 200 -16.25 7.41 -7.09
N VAL A 201 -15.15 7.94 -6.54
CA VAL A 201 -15.18 9.04 -5.58
C VAL A 201 -15.87 10.26 -6.17
N TYR A 202 -15.60 10.59 -7.43
CA TYR A 202 -16.26 11.70 -8.12
C TYR A 202 -17.78 11.57 -8.13
N HIS A 203 -18.30 10.44 -8.60
CA HIS A 203 -19.76 10.24 -8.68
C HIS A 203 -20.41 10.16 -7.30
N LEU A 204 -19.77 9.49 -6.35
CA LEU A 204 -20.28 9.43 -4.97
C LEU A 204 -20.29 10.82 -4.32
N ALA A 205 -19.27 11.66 -4.55
CA ALA A 205 -19.19 13.00 -3.96
C ALA A 205 -20.21 13.96 -4.59
N LYS A 206 -20.59 13.74 -5.85
CA LYS A 206 -21.68 14.50 -6.50
C LYS A 206 -23.06 14.01 -6.07
N ALA A 207 -23.22 12.72 -5.81
CA ALA A 207 -24.48 12.13 -5.35
C ALA A 207 -24.75 12.39 -3.86
N ARG A 208 -23.71 12.64 -3.06
CA ARG A 208 -23.80 12.80 -1.59
C ARG A 208 -23.40 14.21 -1.17
N GLY A 209 -24.18 14.83 -0.27
CA GLY A 209 -23.87 16.14 0.31
C GLY A 209 -22.90 16.09 1.50
N THR A 210 -22.20 14.97 1.72
CA THR A 210 -21.28 14.76 2.85
C THR A 210 -19.88 14.41 2.34
N PRO A 211 -18.82 14.79 3.07
CA PRO A 211 -17.45 14.44 2.68
C PRO A 211 -17.26 12.93 2.54
N ILE A 212 -16.54 12.51 1.50
CA ILE A 212 -16.12 11.11 1.32
C ILE A 212 -14.77 10.88 1.99
N LEU A 213 -14.65 9.78 2.73
CA LEU A 213 -13.35 9.34 3.26
C LEU A 213 -12.66 8.43 2.25
N VAL A 214 -11.45 8.81 1.87
CA VAL A 214 -10.59 8.02 0.99
C VAL A 214 -9.30 7.67 1.72
N CYS A 215 -9.02 6.38 1.83
CA CYS A 215 -7.91 5.86 2.59
C CYS A 215 -6.99 4.95 1.78
N SER A 216 -5.75 4.81 2.24
CA SER A 216 -4.81 3.76 1.82
C SER A 216 -3.83 3.46 2.96
N PRO A 217 -3.28 2.23 3.09
CA PRO A 217 -2.22 1.98 4.06
C PRO A 217 -0.92 2.76 3.78
N SER A 218 -0.66 3.11 2.52
CA SER A 218 0.58 3.79 2.09
C SER A 218 0.36 5.28 1.83
N ASN A 219 1.28 6.12 2.33
CA ASN A 219 1.28 7.55 2.04
C ASN A 219 1.44 7.83 0.53
N VAL A 220 2.23 7.03 -0.18
CA VAL A 220 2.47 7.24 -1.62
C VAL A 220 1.20 6.94 -2.42
N ALA A 221 0.50 5.86 -2.08
CA ALA A 221 -0.74 5.47 -2.76
C ALA A 221 -1.85 6.50 -2.54
N ILE A 222 -2.03 6.99 -1.29
CA ILE A 222 -3.04 8.02 -1.04
C ILE A 222 -2.69 9.37 -1.68
N ASP A 223 -1.40 9.72 -1.79
CA ASP A 223 -0.98 10.96 -2.45
C ASP A 223 -1.29 10.89 -3.97
N GLN A 224 -1.02 9.76 -4.63
CA GLN A 224 -1.38 9.53 -6.03
C GLN A 224 -2.90 9.58 -6.27
N LEU A 225 -3.68 9.01 -5.35
CA LEU A 225 -5.14 9.03 -5.44
C LEU A 225 -5.70 10.43 -5.19
N ALA A 226 -5.20 11.15 -4.19
CA ALA A 226 -5.58 12.53 -3.89
C ALA A 226 -5.30 13.47 -5.08
N GLU A 227 -4.17 13.28 -5.77
CA GLU A 227 -3.84 14.04 -6.97
C GLU A 227 -4.87 13.80 -8.09
N LYS A 228 -5.22 12.54 -8.37
CA LYS A 228 -6.23 12.21 -9.39
C LYS A 228 -7.61 12.74 -9.04
N ILE A 229 -8.04 12.63 -7.79
CA ILE A 229 -9.32 13.18 -7.35
C ILE A 229 -9.35 14.71 -7.50
N SER A 230 -8.25 15.39 -7.15
CA SER A 230 -8.13 16.85 -7.29
C SER A 230 -8.32 17.31 -8.75
N ARG A 231 -7.83 16.55 -9.73
CA ARG A 231 -8.01 16.84 -11.17
C ARG A 231 -9.48 16.83 -11.63
N THR A 232 -10.38 16.21 -10.87
CA THR A 232 -11.83 16.21 -11.16
C THR A 232 -12.53 17.51 -10.78
N GLY A 233 -11.82 18.44 -10.13
CA GLY A 233 -12.37 19.71 -9.64
C GLY A 233 -13.07 19.62 -8.28
N LEU A 234 -12.99 18.48 -7.60
CA LEU A 234 -13.47 18.34 -6.22
C LEU A 234 -12.55 19.03 -5.22
N ARG A 235 -13.12 19.50 -4.11
CA ARG A 235 -12.38 20.07 -2.98
C ARG A 235 -11.79 18.95 -2.13
N VAL A 236 -10.53 18.64 -2.38
CA VAL A 236 -9.78 17.58 -1.70
C VAL A 236 -8.96 18.13 -0.54
N ILE A 237 -9.01 17.47 0.61
CA ILE A 237 -8.13 17.73 1.76
C ILE A 237 -7.33 16.46 2.07
N ARG A 238 -6.00 16.59 2.08
CA ARG A 238 -5.07 15.54 2.48
C ARG A 238 -4.69 15.70 3.96
N THR A 239 -5.09 14.79 4.83
CA THR A 239 -4.72 14.84 6.27
C THR A 239 -3.55 13.91 6.57
N CYS A 240 -2.47 14.48 7.11
CA CYS A 240 -1.24 13.76 7.47
C CYS A 240 -1.09 13.68 8.99
N ALA A 241 -0.31 12.71 9.47
CA ALA A 241 0.17 12.73 10.85
C ALA A 241 1.02 14.00 11.08
N LYS A 242 0.93 14.60 12.28
CA LYS A 242 1.69 15.81 12.64
C LYS A 242 3.19 15.66 12.40
N SER A 243 3.73 14.47 12.62
CA SER A 243 5.14 14.11 12.37
C SER A 243 5.57 14.20 10.91
N ARG A 244 4.62 14.32 9.97
CA ARG A 244 4.85 14.36 8.53
C ARG A 244 4.47 15.70 7.90
N GLU A 245 4.14 16.73 8.68
CA GLU A 245 3.79 18.06 8.13
C GLU A 245 5.00 18.74 7.48
N GLU A 246 6.22 18.37 7.86
CA GLU A 246 7.46 18.91 7.28
C GLU A 246 7.99 18.09 6.08
N ILE A 247 7.34 16.97 5.76
CA ILE A 247 7.78 16.10 4.66
C ILE A 247 7.15 16.60 3.36
N ASP A 248 7.99 16.97 2.40
CA ASP A 248 7.54 17.33 1.06
C ASP A 248 6.80 16.18 0.38
N SER A 249 5.70 16.52 -0.28
CA SER A 249 4.87 15.62 -1.07
C SER A 249 4.41 16.34 -2.33
N PRO A 250 4.27 15.62 -3.47
CA PRO A 250 3.73 16.20 -4.71
C PRO A 250 2.32 16.79 -4.51
N VAL A 251 1.58 16.33 -3.51
CA VAL A 251 0.25 16.86 -3.13
C VAL A 251 0.30 17.74 -1.88
N GLY A 252 1.47 18.31 -1.55
CA GLY A 252 1.65 19.21 -0.40
C GLY A 252 0.58 20.31 -0.36
N PHE A 253 0.28 20.90 -1.52
CA PHE A 253 -0.73 21.95 -1.66
C PHE A 253 -2.16 21.52 -1.28
N LEU A 254 -2.46 20.22 -1.27
CA LEU A 254 -3.73 19.65 -0.83
C LEU A 254 -3.74 19.37 0.68
N THR A 255 -2.60 19.43 1.36
CA THR A 255 -2.54 19.05 2.77
C THR A 255 -3.26 20.05 3.67
N LEU A 256 -3.91 19.53 4.71
CA LEU A 256 -4.70 20.34 5.65
C LEU A 256 -3.87 21.50 6.22
N HIS A 257 -2.65 21.22 6.68
CA HIS A 257 -1.80 22.23 7.31
C HIS A 257 -1.38 23.34 6.33
N GLN A 258 -1.09 23.02 5.07
CA GLN A 258 -0.78 24.04 4.05
C GLN A 258 -2.01 24.84 3.62
N GLN A 259 -3.18 24.19 3.49
CA GLN A 259 -4.43 24.91 3.18
C GLN A 259 -4.84 25.86 4.30
N VAL A 260 -4.70 25.42 5.56
CA VAL A 260 -4.90 26.30 6.74
C VAL A 260 -3.93 27.47 6.68
N ARG A 261 -2.64 27.24 6.37
CA ARG A 261 -1.64 28.30 6.26
C ARG A 261 -2.07 29.35 5.24
N ARG A 262 -2.42 28.94 4.01
CA ARG A 262 -2.83 29.82 2.92
C ARG A 262 -4.09 30.64 3.23
N LEU A 263 -5.12 30.01 3.81
CA LEU A 263 -6.37 30.71 4.16
C LEU A 263 -6.25 31.64 5.36
N SER A 264 -5.19 31.49 6.14
CA SER A 264 -4.98 32.26 7.36
C SER A 264 -4.17 33.52 7.15
N GLU A 265 -3.48 33.67 6.01
CA GLU A 265 -2.57 34.79 5.69
C GLU A 265 -3.20 36.17 5.93
N THR A 266 -4.50 36.32 5.67
CA THR A 266 -5.21 37.60 5.82
C THR A 266 -5.97 37.77 7.15
N LYS A 267 -5.96 36.76 8.02
CA LYS A 267 -6.75 36.71 9.26
C LYS A 267 -5.87 36.93 10.50
N GLU A 268 -6.51 37.08 11.67
CA GLU A 268 -5.86 37.11 12.99
C GLU A 268 -4.86 35.94 13.15
N LEU A 269 -5.25 34.76 12.67
CA LEU A 269 -4.41 33.56 12.69
C LEU A 269 -3.09 33.74 11.92
N GLY A 270 -3.10 34.41 10.75
CA GLY A 270 -1.90 34.69 9.96
C GLY A 270 -0.93 35.63 10.67
N LYS A 271 -1.45 36.68 11.32
CA LYS A 271 -0.64 37.61 12.12
C LYS A 271 0.06 36.91 13.28
N LEU A 272 -0.67 36.04 14.00
CA LEU A 272 -0.10 35.23 15.07
C LEU A 272 0.93 34.23 14.53
N TRP A 273 0.68 33.66 13.36
CA TRP A 273 1.60 32.73 12.70
C TRP A 273 2.92 33.42 12.29
N GLN A 274 2.83 34.56 11.61
CA GLN A 274 4.00 35.34 11.18
C GLN A 274 4.83 35.77 12.39
N ARG A 275 4.17 36.26 13.45
CA ARG A 275 4.86 36.61 14.69
C ARG A 275 5.58 35.42 15.30
N LYS A 276 4.96 34.24 15.30
CA LYS A 276 5.59 32.99 15.77
C LYS A 276 6.82 32.61 14.94
N GLU A 277 6.80 32.83 13.63
CA GLU A 277 7.95 32.60 12.74
C GLU A 277 9.08 33.62 12.97
N GLU A 278 8.75 34.90 13.20
CA GLU A 278 9.72 35.98 13.41
C GLU A 278 10.39 35.93 14.79
N THR A 279 9.61 35.72 15.86
CA THR A 279 10.10 35.76 17.25
C THR A 279 10.44 34.38 17.79
N GLY A 280 10.03 33.31 17.12
CA GLY A 280 10.12 31.93 17.61
C GLY A 280 9.21 31.61 18.81
N LYS A 281 8.50 32.60 19.37
CA LYS A 281 7.69 32.48 20.59
C LYS A 281 6.43 33.34 20.54
N LEU A 282 5.32 32.77 21.00
CA LEU A 282 4.10 33.51 21.35
C LEU A 282 3.93 33.55 22.87
N SER A 283 3.24 34.56 23.40
CA SER A 283 2.82 34.54 24.80
C SER A 283 1.84 33.37 25.04
N PRO A 284 1.71 32.84 26.28
CA PRO A 284 0.80 31.72 26.56
C PRO A 284 -0.66 31.97 26.13
N ALA A 285 -1.13 33.21 26.29
CA ALA A 285 -2.47 33.62 25.84
C ALA A 285 -2.59 33.60 24.31
N GLU A 286 -1.58 34.09 23.60
CA GLU A 286 -1.52 34.06 22.13
C GLU A 286 -1.37 32.64 21.59
N GLU A 287 -0.62 31.76 22.25
CA GLU A 287 -0.46 30.36 21.85
C GLU A 287 -1.78 29.57 21.99
N ASN A 288 -2.52 29.81 23.09
CA ASN A 288 -3.86 29.26 23.28
C ASN A 288 -4.85 29.78 22.23
N ARG A 289 -4.80 31.08 21.95
CA ARG A 289 -5.63 31.73 20.92
C ARG A 289 -5.30 31.19 19.53
N PHE A 290 -4.01 31.09 19.20
CA PHE A 290 -3.48 30.52 17.96
C PHE A 290 -3.97 29.08 17.77
N SER A 291 -3.81 28.23 18.78
CA SER A 291 -4.25 26.84 18.75
C SER A 291 -5.76 26.72 18.53
N SER A 292 -6.55 27.57 19.22
CA SER A 292 -8.01 27.59 19.10
C SER A 292 -8.46 28.01 17.69
N LEU A 293 -7.85 29.06 17.14
CA LEU A 293 -8.14 29.54 15.80
C LEU A 293 -7.71 28.53 14.72
N LYS A 294 -6.54 27.91 14.90
CA LYS A 294 -6.05 26.85 14.00
C LYS A 294 -7.02 25.67 13.98
N LEU A 295 -7.43 25.17 15.14
CA LEU A 295 -8.39 24.06 15.25
C LEU A 295 -9.76 24.41 14.64
N LYS A 296 -10.23 25.65 14.82
CA LYS A 296 -11.46 26.12 14.19
C LYS A 296 -11.33 26.11 12.66
N CYS A 297 -10.25 26.67 12.12
CA CYS A 297 -9.97 26.69 10.68
C CYS A 297 -9.87 25.27 10.10
N GLU A 298 -9.16 24.37 10.78
CA GLU A 298 -9.06 22.95 10.40
C GLU A 298 -10.44 22.28 10.32
N ARG A 299 -11.27 22.46 11.34
CA ARG A 299 -12.64 21.91 11.36
C ARG A 299 -13.52 22.48 10.25
N ASP A 300 -13.46 23.79 10.02
CA ASP A 300 -14.26 24.45 8.99
C ASP A 300 -13.88 23.93 7.60
N LEU A 301 -12.58 23.78 7.33
CA LEU A 301 -12.07 23.19 6.09
C LEU A 301 -12.52 21.75 5.91
N LEU A 302 -12.35 20.90 6.92
CA LEU A 302 -12.71 19.49 6.86
C LEU A 302 -14.21 19.28 6.60
N LYS A 303 -15.08 20.12 7.19
CA LYS A 303 -16.53 20.09 6.94
C LYS A 303 -16.93 20.57 5.55
N GLN A 304 -16.14 21.45 4.94
CA GLN A 304 -16.39 21.98 3.60
C GLN A 304 -15.78 21.12 2.50
N ALA A 305 -14.97 20.12 2.82
CA ALA A 305 -14.35 19.24 1.84
C ALA A 305 -15.40 18.37 1.13
N ASP A 306 -15.19 18.11 -0.16
CA ASP A 306 -15.95 17.07 -0.85
C ASP A 306 -15.30 15.70 -0.57
N VAL A 307 -13.97 15.68 -0.40
CA VAL A 307 -13.19 14.46 -0.16
C VAL A 307 -12.08 14.70 0.85
N ILE A 308 -11.95 13.80 1.81
CA ILE A 308 -10.84 13.76 2.77
C ILE A 308 -9.98 12.52 2.48
N CYS A 309 -8.71 12.76 2.14
CA CYS A 309 -7.73 11.72 1.84
C CYS A 309 -6.76 11.55 3.01
N CYS A 310 -6.57 10.33 3.51
CA CYS A 310 -5.65 10.06 4.61
C CYS A 310 -5.13 8.61 4.59
N THR A 311 -4.18 8.25 5.45
CA THR A 311 -3.86 6.83 5.63
C THR A 311 -4.93 6.13 6.47
N CYS A 312 -5.08 4.80 6.36
CA CYS A 312 -6.06 4.05 7.16
C CYS A 312 -5.93 4.35 8.67
N VAL A 313 -4.70 4.39 9.17
CA VAL A 313 -4.41 4.75 10.56
C VAL A 313 -4.76 6.22 10.86
N ALA A 314 -4.52 7.14 9.93
CA ALA A 314 -4.82 8.56 10.11
C ALA A 314 -6.32 8.87 10.10
N ALA A 315 -7.17 7.95 9.63
CA ALA A 315 -8.63 8.09 9.76
C ALA A 315 -9.09 8.14 11.23
N GLY A 316 -8.31 7.56 12.16
CA GLY A 316 -8.54 7.66 13.60
C GLY A 316 -7.92 8.90 14.27
N ASP A 317 -7.56 9.94 13.51
CA ASP A 317 -7.07 11.21 14.05
C ASP A 317 -8.20 11.99 14.74
N SER A 318 -7.92 12.62 15.87
CA SER A 318 -8.94 13.35 16.64
C SER A 318 -9.55 14.53 15.87
N ARG A 319 -8.85 15.07 14.88
CA ARG A 319 -9.39 16.10 13.97
C ARG A 319 -10.57 15.60 13.12
N LEU A 320 -10.68 14.28 12.92
CA LEU A 320 -11.74 13.65 12.13
C LEU A 320 -12.85 13.03 12.98
N ALA A 321 -12.69 12.98 14.31
CA ALA A 321 -13.63 12.29 15.21
C ALA A 321 -15.06 12.86 15.15
N ASP A 322 -15.19 14.16 14.89
CA ASP A 322 -16.48 14.87 14.83
C ASP A 322 -17.18 14.74 13.45
N ILE A 323 -16.58 14.04 12.49
CA ILE A 323 -17.09 13.90 11.12
C ILE A 323 -17.51 12.46 10.89
N ARG A 324 -18.76 12.26 10.45
CA ARG A 324 -19.24 10.96 9.99
C ARG A 324 -18.99 10.82 8.50
N PHE A 325 -18.50 9.65 8.09
CA PHE A 325 -18.23 9.35 6.68
C PHE A 325 -19.13 8.18 6.23
N PRO A 326 -20.31 8.47 5.65
CA PRO A 326 -21.21 7.44 5.13
C PRO A 326 -20.59 6.63 3.99
N VAL A 327 -19.65 7.22 3.26
CA VAL A 327 -18.95 6.59 2.15
C VAL A 327 -17.46 6.52 2.47
N VAL A 328 -16.91 5.31 2.44
CA VAL A 328 -15.48 5.04 2.66
C VAL A 328 -14.92 4.25 1.49
N LEU A 329 -13.88 4.76 0.84
CA LEU A 329 -13.11 4.03 -0.16
C LEU A 329 -11.70 3.77 0.38
N ILE A 330 -11.25 2.52 0.33
CA ILE A 330 -9.90 2.12 0.75
C ILE A 330 -9.15 1.55 -0.46
N ASP A 331 -8.17 2.28 -0.97
CA ASP A 331 -7.28 1.84 -2.05
C ASP A 331 -6.07 1.08 -1.50
N GLU A 332 -5.58 0.10 -2.27
CA GLU A 332 -4.55 -0.84 -1.83
C GLU A 332 -4.90 -1.56 -0.51
N SER A 333 -6.19 -1.84 -0.30
CA SER A 333 -6.73 -2.48 0.92
C SER A 333 -6.15 -3.88 1.19
N THR A 334 -5.60 -4.54 0.17
CA THR A 334 -4.91 -5.84 0.31
C THR A 334 -3.57 -5.73 1.03
N GLN A 335 -2.96 -4.54 1.09
CA GLN A 335 -1.71 -4.30 1.84
C GLN A 335 -1.97 -3.98 3.33
N ALA A 336 -3.20 -3.68 3.71
CA ALA A 336 -3.55 -3.31 5.08
C ALA A 336 -3.98 -4.53 5.90
N LYS A 337 -3.56 -4.58 7.17
CA LYS A 337 -4.06 -5.60 8.09
C LYS A 337 -5.57 -5.41 8.25
N GLU A 338 -6.34 -6.48 8.43
CA GLU A 338 -7.78 -6.36 8.66
C GLU A 338 -8.17 -5.30 9.72
N PRO A 339 -7.59 -5.28 10.94
CA PRO A 339 -7.93 -4.26 11.93
C PRO A 339 -7.52 -2.84 11.55
N GLU A 340 -6.53 -2.69 10.66
CA GLU A 340 -6.14 -1.38 10.11
C GLU A 340 -7.20 -0.86 9.13
N CYS A 341 -7.75 -1.72 8.27
CA CYS A 341 -8.88 -1.39 7.39
C CYS A 341 -10.15 -1.03 8.16
N LEU A 342 -10.34 -1.56 9.36
CA LEU A 342 -11.52 -1.26 10.17
C LEU A 342 -11.54 0.19 10.67
N ILE A 343 -10.38 0.82 10.88
CA ILE A 343 -10.26 2.19 11.41
C ILE A 343 -11.11 3.19 10.60
N PRO A 344 -10.96 3.30 9.26
CA PRO A 344 -11.83 4.17 8.47
C PRO A 344 -13.27 3.66 8.34
N ILE A 345 -13.52 2.34 8.38
CA ILE A 345 -14.87 1.77 8.22
C ILE A 345 -15.78 2.17 9.39
N VAL A 346 -15.27 2.19 10.62
CA VAL A 346 -16.05 2.51 11.82
C VAL A 346 -16.26 4.01 12.03
N THR A 347 -16.07 4.83 11.01
CA THR A 347 -16.31 6.29 11.06
C THR A 347 -17.74 6.67 10.67
N GLY A 348 -18.66 5.71 10.62
CA GLY A 348 -20.06 5.90 10.21
C GLY A 348 -20.40 5.31 8.85
N ALA A 349 -19.63 4.34 8.35
CA ALA A 349 -19.77 3.84 6.99
C ALA A 349 -21.13 3.15 6.76
N ARG A 350 -21.80 3.57 5.67
CA ARG A 350 -23.00 2.96 5.10
C ARG A 350 -22.73 2.38 3.70
N GLN A 351 -21.66 2.83 3.05
CA GLN A 351 -21.14 2.30 1.80
C GLN A 351 -19.61 2.19 1.88
N VAL A 352 -19.06 1.00 1.59
CA VAL A 352 -17.61 0.71 1.64
C VAL A 352 -17.13 0.15 0.31
N VAL A 353 -16.05 0.72 -0.21
CA VAL A 353 -15.38 0.24 -1.43
C VAL A 353 -13.95 -0.16 -1.07
N LEU A 354 -13.64 -1.44 -1.19
CA LEU A 354 -12.28 -1.96 -0.99
C LEU A 354 -11.67 -2.22 -2.35
N VAL A 355 -10.59 -1.52 -2.66
CA VAL A 355 -9.84 -1.68 -3.91
C VAL A 355 -8.49 -2.31 -3.59
N GLY A 356 -8.06 -3.28 -4.38
CA GLY A 356 -6.81 -3.97 -4.13
C GLY A 356 -6.52 -5.06 -5.14
N ASP A 357 -5.50 -5.86 -4.84
CA ASP A 357 -5.17 -7.04 -5.63
C ASP A 357 -4.52 -8.09 -4.74
N HIS A 358 -5.26 -9.17 -4.46
CA HIS A 358 -4.80 -10.26 -3.60
C HIS A 358 -3.69 -11.11 -4.23
N CYS A 359 -3.48 -10.97 -5.56
CA CYS A 359 -2.34 -11.56 -6.27
C CYS A 359 -1.06 -10.73 -6.11
N GLN A 360 -1.12 -9.53 -5.51
CA GLN A 360 0.02 -8.69 -5.14
C GLN A 360 0.28 -8.75 -3.63
N LEU A 361 1.25 -7.97 -3.16
CA LEU A 361 1.70 -7.98 -1.76
C LEU A 361 0.55 -7.79 -0.77
N GLY A 362 0.59 -8.64 0.27
CA GLY A 362 -0.30 -8.56 1.42
C GLY A 362 0.28 -7.71 2.56
N PRO A 363 -0.37 -7.72 3.74
CA PRO A 363 0.08 -6.96 4.89
C PRO A 363 1.39 -7.51 5.47
N VAL A 364 2.31 -6.59 5.80
CA VAL A 364 3.56 -6.95 6.49
C VAL A 364 3.26 -7.15 7.98
N VAL A 365 3.55 -8.37 8.48
CA VAL A 365 3.43 -8.77 9.88
C VAL A 365 4.78 -9.28 10.34
N ILE A 366 5.34 -8.66 11.38
CA ILE A 366 6.67 -9.01 11.89
C ILE A 366 6.61 -10.26 12.75
N CYS A 367 5.57 -10.40 13.57
CA CYS A 367 5.37 -11.54 14.44
C CYS A 367 4.93 -12.76 13.62
N GLU A 368 5.82 -13.75 13.49
CA GLU A 368 5.51 -14.99 12.76
C GLU A 368 4.34 -15.77 13.39
N GLU A 369 4.15 -15.70 14.71
CA GLU A 369 2.99 -16.31 15.38
C GLU A 369 1.69 -15.61 14.99
N ALA A 370 1.65 -14.28 15.03
CA ALA A 370 0.48 -13.51 14.62
C ALA A 370 0.18 -13.68 13.12
N ALA A 371 1.22 -13.75 12.28
CA ALA A 371 1.10 -14.03 10.86
C ALA A 371 0.48 -15.42 10.62
N ARG A 372 1.00 -16.47 11.27
CA ARG A 372 0.44 -17.84 11.18
C ARG A 372 -0.99 -17.93 11.68
N ALA A 373 -1.35 -17.15 12.69
CA ALA A 373 -2.71 -17.04 13.20
C ALA A 373 -3.66 -16.19 12.32
N GLY A 374 -3.16 -15.65 11.19
CA GLY A 374 -3.98 -15.01 10.16
C GLY A 374 -3.94 -13.48 10.12
N LEU A 375 -3.10 -12.81 10.92
CA LEU A 375 -2.98 -11.34 10.87
C LEU A 375 -2.39 -10.83 9.53
N ASN A 376 -1.74 -11.72 8.76
CA ASN A 376 -1.23 -11.46 7.42
C ASN A 376 -2.30 -11.61 6.32
N ARG A 377 -3.56 -11.85 6.70
CA ARG A 377 -4.71 -11.84 5.79
C ARG A 377 -5.39 -10.48 5.87
N SER A 378 -5.55 -9.84 4.71
CA SER A 378 -6.30 -8.59 4.60
C SER A 378 -7.81 -8.83 4.70
N LEU A 379 -8.56 -7.77 5.04
CA LEU A 379 -10.02 -7.80 5.01
C LEU A 379 -10.54 -8.16 3.61
N PHE A 380 -9.90 -7.62 2.57
CA PHE A 380 -10.23 -7.91 1.17
C PHE A 380 -10.12 -9.41 0.87
N GLU A 381 -8.98 -10.04 1.18
CA GLU A 381 -8.78 -11.47 0.97
C GLU A 381 -9.79 -12.32 1.74
N ARG A 382 -10.08 -11.96 3.00
CA ARG A 382 -11.05 -12.71 3.80
C ARG A 382 -12.45 -12.63 3.21
N LEU A 383 -12.89 -11.47 2.73
CA LEU A 383 -14.20 -11.31 2.10
C LEU A 383 -14.30 -12.12 0.80
N VAL A 384 -13.23 -12.18 0.00
CA VAL A 384 -13.16 -13.05 -1.19
C VAL A 384 -13.31 -14.53 -0.80
N ILE A 385 -12.62 -14.98 0.26
CA ILE A 385 -12.74 -16.36 0.78
C ILE A 385 -14.17 -16.65 1.27
N LEU A 386 -14.85 -15.67 1.84
CA LEU A 386 -16.25 -15.78 2.26
C LEU A 386 -17.26 -15.73 1.09
N GLY A 387 -16.79 -15.72 -0.16
CA GLY A 387 -17.64 -15.77 -1.35
C GLY A 387 -18.04 -14.42 -1.93
N ASN A 388 -17.53 -13.30 -1.39
CA ASN A 388 -17.78 -11.98 -1.97
C ASN A 388 -16.96 -11.85 -3.26
N GLN A 389 -17.62 -11.86 -4.41
CA GLN A 389 -16.96 -11.80 -5.70
C GLN A 389 -16.41 -10.39 -5.99
N PRO A 390 -15.09 -10.24 -6.22
CA PRO A 390 -14.53 -8.95 -6.58
C PRO A 390 -14.78 -8.61 -8.05
N ILE A 391 -15.11 -7.36 -8.31
CA ILE A 391 -15.21 -6.82 -9.66
C ILE A 391 -13.81 -6.66 -10.21
N ARG A 392 -13.47 -7.41 -11.25
CA ARG A 392 -12.11 -7.43 -11.81
C ARG A 392 -11.97 -6.43 -12.95
N LEU A 393 -10.98 -5.54 -12.87
CA LEU A 393 -10.55 -4.71 -14.00
C LEU A 393 -9.72 -5.56 -14.97
N GLN A 394 -10.01 -5.50 -16.27
CA GLN A 394 -9.52 -6.52 -17.23
C GLN A 394 -8.45 -6.03 -18.19
N VAL A 395 -8.33 -4.72 -18.44
CA VAL A 395 -7.46 -4.18 -19.49
C VAL A 395 -6.29 -3.42 -18.87
N GLN A 396 -5.04 -3.84 -19.13
CA GLN A 396 -3.82 -3.21 -18.65
C GLN A 396 -3.27 -2.17 -19.64
N TYR A 397 -2.81 -1.03 -19.15
CA TYR A 397 -2.28 0.08 -19.94
C TYR A 397 -0.82 0.41 -19.63
N ARG A 398 -0.12 -0.43 -18.86
CA ARG A 398 1.24 -0.14 -18.39
C ARG A 398 2.30 -0.74 -19.32
N MET A 399 2.28 -2.06 -19.44
CA MET A 399 3.40 -2.87 -19.92
C MET A 399 3.28 -3.15 -21.41
N HIS A 400 4.42 -3.35 -22.08
CA HIS A 400 4.46 -4.00 -23.39
C HIS A 400 3.70 -5.35 -23.34
N PRO A 401 2.91 -5.74 -24.37
CA PRO A 401 2.13 -6.98 -24.39
C PRO A 401 2.93 -8.25 -24.00
N LEU A 402 4.16 -8.39 -24.46
CA LEU A 402 5.03 -9.53 -24.11
C LEU A 402 5.50 -9.54 -22.64
N LEU A 403 5.55 -8.38 -21.98
CA LEU A 403 5.89 -8.29 -20.55
C LEU A 403 4.68 -8.69 -19.67
N SER A 404 3.46 -8.42 -20.12
CA SER A 404 2.23 -8.74 -19.38
C SER A 404 1.81 -10.21 -19.53
N LEU A 405 2.26 -10.89 -20.60
CA LEU A 405 1.87 -12.26 -20.94
C LEU A 405 2.11 -13.26 -19.81
N LEU A 406 3.34 -13.33 -19.29
CA LEU A 406 3.67 -14.28 -18.23
C LEU A 406 2.93 -13.97 -16.92
N PRO A 407 2.91 -12.73 -16.41
CA PRO A 407 2.10 -12.39 -15.24
C PRO A 407 0.60 -12.67 -15.43
N SER A 408 0.03 -12.39 -16.60
CA SER A 408 -1.37 -12.69 -16.92
C SER A 408 -1.67 -14.18 -16.73
N ASN A 409 -0.85 -15.04 -17.33
CA ASN A 409 -1.05 -16.49 -17.30
C ASN A 409 -0.78 -17.10 -15.92
N LEU A 410 0.23 -16.59 -15.19
CA LEU A 410 0.61 -17.14 -13.88
C LEU A 410 -0.29 -16.70 -12.72
N PHE A 411 -0.82 -15.47 -12.77
CA PHE A 411 -1.50 -14.85 -11.62
C PHE A 411 -2.96 -14.49 -11.84
N TYR A 412 -3.41 -14.43 -13.11
CA TYR A 412 -4.73 -13.91 -13.48
C TYR A 412 -5.43 -14.79 -14.52
N GLU A 413 -5.10 -16.08 -14.54
CA GLU A 413 -5.73 -17.09 -15.39
C GLU A 413 -5.72 -16.76 -16.91
N GLY A 414 -4.79 -15.93 -17.37
CA GLY A 414 -4.73 -15.45 -18.76
C GLY A 414 -5.82 -14.43 -19.13
N THR A 415 -6.56 -13.90 -18.15
CA THR A 415 -7.70 -12.99 -18.38
C THR A 415 -7.32 -11.53 -18.57
N LEU A 416 -6.04 -11.16 -18.35
CA LEU A 416 -5.57 -9.78 -18.48
C LEU A 416 -5.36 -9.43 -19.96
N GLN A 417 -6.11 -8.43 -20.44
CA GLN A 417 -6.05 -7.91 -21.80
C GLN A 417 -5.09 -6.72 -21.90
N ASN A 418 -4.55 -6.45 -23.08
CA ASN A 418 -3.67 -5.32 -23.33
C ASN A 418 -4.44 -4.16 -23.97
N GLY A 419 -4.48 -3.02 -23.28
CA GLY A 419 -5.03 -1.76 -23.79
C GLY A 419 -3.99 -0.88 -24.47
N VAL A 420 -2.78 -1.41 -24.66
CA VAL A 420 -1.66 -0.75 -25.33
C VAL A 420 -1.03 -1.70 -26.33
N THR A 421 -0.55 -1.18 -27.45
CA THR A 421 0.07 -1.99 -28.51
C THR A 421 1.57 -2.15 -28.30
N GLU A 422 2.19 -3.03 -29.08
CA GLU A 422 3.64 -3.18 -29.12
C GLU A 422 4.30 -1.86 -29.57
N GLN A 423 3.72 -1.20 -30.58
CA GLN A 423 4.24 0.05 -31.15
C GLN A 423 4.25 1.20 -30.12
N GLU A 424 3.23 1.28 -29.27
CA GLU A 424 3.16 2.26 -28.17
C GLU A 424 4.14 1.97 -27.02
N ARG A 425 4.82 0.81 -27.06
CA ARG A 425 5.75 0.35 -26.03
C ARG A 425 7.14 0.04 -26.60
N ILE A 426 7.48 0.64 -27.73
CA ILE A 426 8.86 0.69 -28.24
C ILE A 426 9.61 1.81 -27.53
N LEU A 427 10.78 1.49 -26.98
CA LEU A 427 11.65 2.47 -26.35
C LEU A 427 12.47 3.20 -27.42
N GLU A 428 12.34 4.53 -27.53
CA GLU A 428 13.18 5.39 -28.40
C GLU A 428 14.59 5.61 -27.82
N ALA A 429 15.24 4.56 -27.29
CA ALA A 429 16.60 4.65 -26.75
C ALA A 429 17.62 4.31 -27.85
N GLY A 430 18.11 5.35 -28.54
CA GLY A 430 18.85 5.25 -29.81
C GLY A 430 19.80 4.06 -29.97
N ASP A 431 20.75 3.88 -29.04
CA ASP A 431 21.83 2.89 -29.17
C ASP A 431 21.64 1.60 -28.36
N PHE A 432 20.48 1.42 -27.71
CA PHE A 432 20.18 0.18 -26.99
C PHE A 432 19.46 -0.80 -27.90
N ARG A 433 20.07 -1.97 -28.12
CA ARG A 433 19.44 -3.05 -28.86
C ARG A 433 19.14 -4.21 -27.94
N TRP A 434 17.88 -4.62 -27.92
CA TRP A 434 17.49 -5.85 -27.26
C TRP A 434 18.15 -7.05 -27.95
N PRO A 435 18.61 -8.06 -27.19
CA PRO A 435 19.16 -9.29 -27.75
C PRO A 435 18.19 -9.96 -28.74
N ASN A 436 16.90 -9.99 -28.38
CA ASN A 436 15.81 -10.26 -29.30
C ASN A 436 15.04 -8.95 -29.56
N PRO A 437 15.02 -8.40 -30.79
CA PRO A 437 14.35 -7.13 -31.09
C PRO A 437 12.85 -7.11 -30.80
N THR A 438 12.18 -8.27 -30.80
CA THR A 438 10.73 -8.34 -30.55
C THR A 438 10.40 -8.41 -29.06
N VAL A 439 11.34 -8.87 -28.22
CA VAL A 439 11.09 -9.10 -26.79
C VAL A 439 11.89 -8.10 -25.97
N PRO A 440 11.25 -7.12 -25.33
CA PRO A 440 11.96 -6.13 -24.52
C PRO A 440 12.27 -6.66 -23.10
N MET A 441 12.77 -7.89 -23.04
CA MET A 441 13.15 -8.55 -21.80
C MET A 441 14.29 -9.54 -22.03
N PHE A 442 15.21 -9.62 -21.08
CA PHE A 442 16.12 -10.77 -21.01
C PHE A 442 16.55 -11.08 -19.58
N PHE A 443 16.97 -12.33 -19.38
CA PHE A 443 17.55 -12.82 -18.14
C PHE A 443 19.06 -12.98 -18.33
N TRP A 444 19.84 -12.24 -17.54
CA TRP A 444 21.30 -12.31 -17.52
C TRP A 444 21.79 -13.25 -16.42
N CYS A 445 22.23 -14.42 -16.86
CA CYS A 445 22.77 -15.47 -16.02
C CYS A 445 24.04 -15.03 -15.30
N THR A 446 24.04 -15.15 -13.98
CA THR A 446 25.18 -14.84 -13.12
C THR A 446 25.35 -15.97 -12.10
N LEU A 447 26.50 -16.65 -12.14
CA LEU A 447 26.80 -17.82 -11.29
C LEU A 447 27.68 -17.50 -10.07
N SER A 448 27.93 -16.22 -9.78
CA SER A 448 28.69 -15.78 -8.60
C SER A 448 28.00 -16.20 -7.31
N GLN A 449 28.77 -16.42 -6.24
CA GLN A 449 28.22 -16.79 -4.93
C GLN A 449 27.65 -15.57 -4.19
N GLU A 450 26.62 -15.82 -3.37
CA GLU A 450 26.08 -14.81 -2.44
C GLU A 450 27.02 -14.58 -1.25
N GLU A 451 27.12 -13.34 -0.78
CA GLU A 451 27.87 -12.94 0.40
C GLU A 451 26.91 -12.48 1.52
N LYS A 452 27.27 -12.77 2.77
CA LYS A 452 26.61 -12.18 3.95
C LYS A 452 27.48 -11.02 4.48
N PRO A 453 26.93 -9.81 4.66
CA PRO A 453 27.65 -8.72 5.28
C PRO A 453 28.02 -9.03 6.74
N ARG A 454 29.05 -8.35 7.28
CA ARG A 454 29.50 -8.52 8.68
C ARG A 454 28.43 -8.13 9.72
N SER A 455 27.44 -7.35 9.33
CA SER A 455 26.30 -6.94 10.17
C SER A 455 24.99 -7.24 9.43
N GLY A 456 24.09 -8.00 10.06
CA GLY A 456 22.73 -8.24 9.58
C GLY A 456 22.43 -9.63 9.02
N LYS A 457 21.15 -9.88 8.74
CA LYS A 457 20.61 -11.15 8.19
C LYS A 457 20.37 -11.10 6.66
N SER A 458 20.81 -10.02 6.00
CA SER A 458 20.58 -9.77 4.57
C SER A 458 21.69 -10.40 3.69
N PHE A 459 21.55 -10.32 2.38
CA PHE A 459 22.48 -10.92 1.40
C PHE A 459 22.85 -9.91 0.31
N LEU A 460 24.04 -10.06 -0.26
CA LEU A 460 24.48 -9.28 -1.42
C LEU A 460 25.21 -10.17 -2.43
N ASN A 461 25.23 -9.73 -3.69
CA ASN A 461 25.96 -10.36 -4.78
C ASN A 461 26.66 -9.28 -5.61
N ARG A 462 27.99 -9.23 -5.51
CA ARG A 462 28.83 -8.20 -6.13
C ARG A 462 28.81 -8.26 -7.65
N ALA A 463 28.79 -9.46 -8.23
CA ALA A 463 28.79 -9.60 -9.69
C ALA A 463 27.44 -9.14 -10.28
N GLU A 464 26.32 -9.48 -9.62
CA GLU A 464 25.03 -8.95 -10.01
C GLU A 464 24.98 -7.43 -9.91
N ALA A 465 25.52 -6.83 -8.84
CA ALA A 465 25.57 -5.38 -8.68
C ALA A 465 26.39 -4.71 -9.80
N ALA A 466 27.49 -5.32 -10.22
CA ALA A 466 28.29 -4.85 -11.35
C ALA A 466 27.54 -4.97 -12.70
N HIS A 467 26.74 -6.04 -12.90
CA HIS A 467 25.90 -6.16 -14.10
C HIS A 467 24.81 -5.09 -14.14
N ILE A 468 24.13 -4.87 -13.01
CA ILE A 468 23.11 -3.84 -12.87
C ILE A 468 23.67 -2.44 -13.20
N GLU A 469 24.84 -2.09 -12.65
CA GLU A 469 25.52 -0.82 -12.98
C GLU A 469 25.81 -0.69 -14.48
N LYS A 470 26.42 -1.72 -15.10
CA LYS A 470 26.74 -1.70 -16.53
C LYS A 470 25.52 -1.47 -17.42
N ILE A 471 24.40 -2.10 -17.08
CA ILE A 471 23.13 -1.97 -17.81
C ILE A 471 22.55 -0.57 -17.62
N ALA A 472 22.48 -0.08 -16.38
CA ALA A 472 22.02 1.26 -16.08
C ALA A 472 22.85 2.31 -16.85
N THR A 473 24.18 2.17 -16.83
CA THR A 473 25.11 3.02 -17.59
C THR A 473 24.86 2.94 -19.10
N LYS A 474 24.59 1.76 -19.65
CA LYS A 474 24.28 1.60 -21.08
C LYS A 474 22.96 2.28 -21.46
N PHE A 475 21.92 2.20 -20.62
CA PHE A 475 20.66 2.93 -20.86
C PHE A 475 20.84 4.45 -20.80
N LEU A 476 21.53 4.95 -19.77
CA LEU A 476 21.84 6.37 -19.64
C LEU A 476 22.61 6.89 -20.88
N ARG A 477 23.60 6.13 -21.36
CA ARG A 477 24.34 6.47 -22.60
C ARG A 477 23.49 6.42 -23.85
N SER A 478 22.41 5.64 -23.84
CA SER A 478 21.49 5.50 -24.98
C SER A 478 20.35 6.53 -24.95
N GLY A 479 20.40 7.51 -24.04
CA GLY A 479 19.45 8.62 -23.95
C GLY A 479 18.28 8.40 -22.99
N VAL A 480 18.23 7.28 -22.26
CA VAL A 480 17.20 7.07 -21.22
C VAL A 480 17.51 7.95 -20.02
N ARG A 481 16.51 8.68 -19.51
CA ARG A 481 16.69 9.52 -18.32
C ARG A 481 16.81 8.67 -17.06
N ALA A 482 17.53 9.17 -16.06
CA ALA A 482 17.74 8.44 -14.80
C ALA A 482 16.43 8.15 -14.05
N ASP A 483 15.47 9.09 -14.06
CA ASP A 483 14.17 8.94 -13.42
C ASP A 483 13.29 7.87 -14.07
N GLN A 484 13.57 7.49 -15.32
CA GLN A 484 12.88 6.44 -16.07
C GLN A 484 13.36 5.03 -15.72
N ILE A 485 14.49 4.90 -15.01
CA ILE A 485 15.09 3.62 -14.63
C ILE A 485 14.77 3.32 -13.16
N GLY A 486 14.33 2.10 -12.87
CA GLY A 486 14.18 1.57 -11.53
C GLY A 486 14.98 0.29 -11.32
N ILE A 487 15.58 0.15 -10.14
CA ILE A 487 16.31 -1.04 -9.74
C ILE A 487 15.61 -1.68 -8.54
N ILE A 488 15.19 -2.93 -8.72
CA ILE A 488 14.50 -3.71 -7.70
C ILE A 488 15.43 -4.81 -7.21
N THR A 489 15.54 -4.95 -5.89
CA THR A 489 16.24 -6.07 -5.26
C THR A 489 15.56 -6.47 -3.95
N PRO A 490 15.39 -7.77 -3.67
CA PRO A 490 14.71 -8.24 -2.46
C PRO A 490 15.52 -8.05 -1.17
N TYR A 491 16.82 -7.75 -1.27
CA TYR A 491 17.71 -7.68 -0.11
C TYR A 491 18.26 -6.27 0.11
N GLU A 492 18.10 -5.75 1.33
CA GLU A 492 18.58 -4.42 1.71
C GLU A 492 20.10 -4.27 1.58
N ALA A 493 20.88 -5.31 1.93
CA ALA A 493 22.33 -5.28 1.75
C ALA A 493 22.72 -5.14 0.27
N GLN A 494 21.99 -5.81 -0.64
CA GLN A 494 22.18 -5.62 -2.07
C GLN A 494 21.77 -4.22 -2.52
N ARG A 495 20.64 -3.68 -2.02
CA ARG A 495 20.19 -2.33 -2.34
C ARG A 495 21.26 -1.29 -2.00
N ALA A 496 21.76 -1.34 -0.76
CA ALA A 496 22.83 -0.46 -0.30
C ALA A 496 24.11 -0.65 -1.11
N HIS A 497 24.48 -1.90 -1.42
CA HIS A 497 25.67 -2.21 -2.20
C HIS A 497 25.57 -1.70 -3.65
N ILE A 498 24.42 -1.85 -4.31
CA ILE A 498 24.19 -1.33 -5.67
C ILE A 498 24.35 0.19 -5.69
N VAL A 499 23.70 0.90 -4.76
CA VAL A 499 23.82 2.37 -4.65
C VAL A 499 25.29 2.76 -4.44
N GLN A 500 25.98 2.11 -3.50
CA GLN A 500 27.38 2.39 -3.24
C GLN A 500 28.25 2.09 -4.47
N HIS A 501 28.01 0.99 -5.17
CA HIS A 501 28.79 0.58 -6.32
C HIS A 501 28.62 1.56 -7.50
N MET A 502 27.38 1.97 -7.82
CA MET A 502 27.12 2.95 -8.88
C MET A 502 27.81 4.30 -8.59
N LEU A 503 27.82 4.75 -7.33
CA LEU A 503 28.43 6.04 -6.95
C LEU A 503 29.97 6.04 -6.94
N HIS A 504 30.60 4.88 -6.73
CA HIS A 504 32.06 4.76 -6.65
C HIS A 504 32.70 4.24 -7.94
N SER A 505 32.04 3.33 -8.65
CA SER A 505 32.58 2.60 -9.80
C SER A 505 31.92 2.97 -11.12
N GLY A 506 30.77 3.68 -11.09
CA GLY A 506 30.08 4.12 -12.30
C GLY A 506 30.90 5.13 -13.10
N PRO A 507 31.00 4.99 -14.44
CA PRO A 507 31.81 5.88 -15.28
C PRO A 507 31.15 7.23 -15.58
N LEU A 508 29.86 7.40 -15.26
CA LEU A 508 29.11 8.64 -15.50
C LEU A 508 29.10 9.55 -14.27
N ASN A 509 28.51 10.75 -14.43
CA ASN A 509 28.35 11.69 -13.31
C ASN A 509 27.52 11.05 -12.18
N LYS A 510 28.04 11.11 -10.94
CA LYS A 510 27.38 10.58 -9.73
C LYS A 510 25.95 11.06 -9.56
N LYS A 511 25.63 12.30 -9.96
CA LYS A 511 24.27 12.85 -9.87
C LYS A 511 23.25 12.03 -10.67
N LEU A 512 23.63 11.51 -11.84
CA LEU A 512 22.74 10.68 -12.65
C LEU A 512 22.36 9.38 -11.94
N TYR A 513 23.33 8.74 -11.27
CA TYR A 513 23.05 7.52 -10.51
C TYR A 513 22.22 7.78 -9.25
N GLN A 514 22.33 8.97 -8.64
CA GLN A 514 21.53 9.35 -7.47
C GLN A 514 20.04 9.51 -7.81
N GLU A 515 19.72 9.88 -9.05
CA GLU A 515 18.35 10.00 -9.54
C GLU A 515 17.71 8.64 -9.88
N ILE A 516 18.51 7.58 -10.06
CA ILE A 516 17.98 6.23 -10.28
C ILE A 516 17.42 5.69 -8.97
N GLU A 517 16.17 5.26 -9.02
CA GLU A 517 15.48 4.72 -7.86
C GLU A 517 15.92 3.26 -7.59
N VAL A 518 16.53 3.01 -6.42
CA VAL A 518 16.94 1.66 -5.98
C VAL A 518 16.21 1.31 -4.69
N ALA A 519 15.34 0.29 -4.74
CA ALA A 519 14.50 -0.08 -3.61
C ALA A 519 14.09 -1.56 -3.62
N SER A 520 13.46 -2.00 -2.52
CA SER A 520 12.89 -3.33 -2.41
C SER A 520 11.60 -3.48 -3.22
N VAL A 521 11.21 -4.73 -3.50
CA VAL A 521 9.93 -5.03 -4.18
C VAL A 521 8.75 -4.35 -3.47
N ASP A 522 8.73 -4.45 -2.14
CA ASP A 522 7.69 -3.89 -1.27
C ASP A 522 7.61 -2.35 -1.37
N ALA A 523 8.76 -1.67 -1.46
CA ALA A 523 8.80 -0.22 -1.62
C ALA A 523 8.41 0.26 -3.03
N PHE A 524 8.55 -0.60 -4.05
CA PHE A 524 8.19 -0.31 -5.44
C PHE A 524 6.70 -0.56 -5.76
N GLN A 525 5.92 -1.10 -4.83
CA GLN A 525 4.49 -1.30 -5.05
C GLN A 525 3.77 0.03 -5.29
N GLY A 526 2.83 0.03 -6.23
CA GLY A 526 2.13 1.25 -6.69
C GLY A 526 2.97 2.18 -7.59
N ARG A 527 4.28 1.92 -7.73
CA ARG A 527 5.15 2.65 -8.66
C ARG A 527 5.26 1.92 -10.00
N GLU A 528 5.76 2.63 -11.00
CA GLU A 528 6.11 2.12 -12.32
C GLU A 528 7.30 2.91 -12.88
N LYS A 529 8.08 2.27 -13.74
CA LYS A 529 9.22 2.86 -14.44
C LYS A 529 9.21 2.41 -15.89
N ASP A 530 9.88 3.16 -16.75
CA ASP A 530 9.99 2.76 -18.14
C ASP A 530 10.87 1.51 -18.26
N ILE A 531 11.96 1.46 -17.51
CA ILE A 531 12.88 0.32 -17.45
C ILE A 531 13.05 -0.17 -16.02
N ILE A 532 12.94 -1.48 -15.82
CA ILE A 532 13.21 -2.14 -14.53
C ILE A 532 14.38 -3.09 -14.65
N LEU A 533 15.31 -2.95 -13.71
CA LEU A 533 16.43 -3.87 -13.50
C LEU A 533 16.20 -4.64 -12.20
N LEU A 534 16.08 -5.97 -12.28
CA LEU A 534 15.83 -6.84 -11.14
C LEU A 534 17.10 -7.63 -10.79
N SER A 535 17.62 -7.48 -9.58
CA SER A 535 18.70 -8.32 -9.03
C SER A 535 18.11 -9.38 -8.09
N CYS A 536 18.40 -10.65 -8.36
CA CYS A 536 17.87 -11.78 -7.60
C CYS A 536 18.73 -12.13 -6.37
N VAL A 537 20.03 -11.86 -6.42
CA VAL A 537 21.05 -12.05 -5.37
C VAL A 537 21.37 -13.51 -5.05
N ARG A 538 20.33 -14.34 -4.87
CA ARG A 538 20.47 -15.69 -4.29
C ARG A 538 21.22 -16.64 -5.20
N SER A 539 22.31 -17.14 -4.66
CA SER A 539 23.23 -18.04 -5.35
C SER A 539 23.98 -18.88 -4.31
N ASN A 540 23.38 -20.00 -3.92
CA ASN A 540 23.88 -20.89 -2.87
C ASN A 540 23.71 -22.37 -3.24
N LYS A 541 24.52 -23.23 -2.61
CA LYS A 541 24.50 -24.69 -2.83
C LYS A 541 23.23 -25.36 -2.30
N ASP A 542 22.62 -24.78 -1.27
CA ASP A 542 21.39 -25.29 -0.64
C ASP A 542 20.12 -24.99 -1.48
N ASN A 543 20.27 -24.18 -2.53
CA ASN A 543 19.21 -23.68 -3.40
C ASN A 543 18.04 -23.03 -2.65
N ARG A 544 18.35 -22.35 -1.54
CA ARG A 544 17.38 -21.56 -0.78
C ARG A 544 17.24 -20.19 -1.43
N ILE A 545 16.03 -19.84 -1.84
CA ILE A 545 15.73 -18.55 -2.46
C ILE A 545 15.12 -17.54 -1.48
N GLY A 546 14.65 -18.00 -0.31
CA GLY A 546 14.12 -17.14 0.74
C GLY A 546 12.98 -16.25 0.25
N PHE A 547 13.18 -14.94 0.32
CA PHE A 547 12.22 -13.88 -0.04
C PHE A 547 11.67 -14.01 -1.47
N LEU A 548 12.45 -14.57 -2.39
CA LEU A 548 12.06 -14.81 -3.78
C LEU A 548 11.06 -15.96 -3.96
N ASN A 549 10.73 -16.70 -2.90
CA ASN A 549 9.74 -17.78 -2.95
C ASN A 549 8.29 -17.27 -2.97
N ASP A 550 8.08 -16.01 -2.58
CA ASP A 550 6.76 -15.40 -2.54
C ASP A 550 6.29 -15.05 -3.96
N SER A 551 5.21 -15.71 -4.39
CA SER A 551 4.60 -15.53 -5.71
C SER A 551 4.12 -14.10 -5.93
N ARG A 552 3.62 -13.44 -4.89
CA ARG A 552 3.07 -12.07 -4.97
C ARG A 552 4.16 -11.05 -5.18
N ARG A 553 5.33 -11.26 -4.55
CA ARG A 553 6.53 -10.44 -4.77
C ARG A 553 7.06 -10.58 -6.19
N LEU A 554 7.09 -11.80 -6.72
CA LEU A 554 7.45 -12.03 -8.11
C LEU A 554 6.48 -11.29 -9.05
N ASN A 555 5.17 -11.38 -8.81
CA ASN A 555 4.17 -10.65 -9.58
C ASN A 555 4.43 -9.13 -9.59
N VAL A 556 4.64 -8.53 -8.41
CA VAL A 556 4.95 -7.11 -8.29
C VAL A 556 6.22 -6.77 -9.08
N ALA A 557 7.30 -7.52 -8.90
CA ALA A 557 8.58 -7.28 -9.55
C ALA A 557 8.51 -7.35 -11.09
N LEU A 558 7.78 -8.32 -11.65
CA LEU A 558 7.62 -8.49 -13.10
C LEU A 558 6.74 -7.40 -13.72
N THR A 559 5.88 -6.75 -12.95
CA THR A 559 4.83 -5.85 -13.46
C THR A 559 5.07 -4.36 -13.20
N ARG A 560 6.33 -3.97 -12.93
CA ARG A 560 6.73 -2.57 -12.71
C ARG A 560 7.20 -1.84 -13.97
N ALA A 561 7.66 -2.57 -14.99
CA ALA A 561 8.22 -1.99 -16.22
C ALA A 561 7.15 -1.58 -17.22
N ARG A 562 7.29 -0.44 -17.90
CA ARG A 562 6.46 -0.08 -19.05
C ARG A 562 7.04 -0.60 -20.36
N TYR A 563 8.32 -0.33 -20.61
CA TYR A 563 8.99 -0.60 -21.88
C TYR A 563 9.91 -1.80 -21.83
N GLY A 564 10.63 -2.04 -20.73
CA GLY A 564 11.59 -3.14 -20.68
C GLY A 564 11.98 -3.65 -19.30
N LEU A 565 12.27 -4.94 -19.21
CA LEU A 565 12.62 -5.64 -17.97
C LEU A 565 13.91 -6.44 -18.15
N ILE A 566 14.90 -6.23 -17.28
CA ILE A 566 16.12 -7.04 -17.28
C ILE A 566 16.31 -7.67 -15.91
N ILE A 567 16.50 -8.98 -15.91
CA ILE A 567 16.62 -9.77 -14.67
C ILE A 567 18.02 -10.33 -14.60
N VAL A 568 18.72 -10.11 -13.50
CA VAL A 568 20.07 -10.62 -13.24
C VAL A 568 19.99 -11.62 -12.09
N GLY A 569 20.46 -12.85 -12.31
CA GLY A 569 20.42 -13.86 -11.26
C GLY A 569 20.99 -15.22 -11.65
N ASN A 570 20.96 -16.16 -10.70
CA ASN A 570 21.42 -17.53 -10.90
C ASN A 570 20.26 -18.47 -11.30
N PRO A 571 20.17 -18.94 -12.56
CA PRO A 571 19.05 -19.78 -13.00
C PRO A 571 19.02 -21.15 -12.31
N LYS A 572 20.18 -21.69 -11.89
CA LYS A 572 20.24 -23.01 -11.22
C LYS A 572 19.51 -22.99 -9.88
N VAL A 573 19.66 -21.90 -9.14
CA VAL A 573 19.04 -21.73 -7.82
C VAL A 573 17.57 -21.36 -7.95
N LEU A 574 17.22 -20.49 -8.90
CA LEU A 574 15.85 -20.00 -9.09
C LEU A 574 14.92 -21.05 -9.70
N SER A 575 15.40 -21.89 -10.62
CA SER A 575 14.59 -22.91 -11.33
C SER A 575 13.91 -23.96 -10.43
N ARG A 576 14.31 -24.06 -9.15
CA ARG A 576 13.64 -24.96 -8.19
C ARG A 576 12.24 -24.49 -7.83
N GLN A 577 11.98 -23.19 -7.90
CA GLN A 577 10.65 -22.65 -7.64
C GLN A 577 9.86 -22.66 -8.96
N PRO A 578 8.63 -23.20 -9.01
CA PRO A 578 7.91 -23.46 -10.27
C PRO A 578 7.68 -22.24 -11.16
N MET A 579 7.46 -21.07 -10.57
CA MET A 579 7.15 -19.83 -11.28
C MET A 579 8.43 -19.20 -11.86
N TRP A 580 9.52 -19.21 -11.10
CA TRP A 580 10.84 -18.87 -11.61
C TRP A 580 11.27 -19.81 -12.73
N ASN A 581 10.97 -21.10 -12.62
CA ASN A 581 11.21 -22.05 -13.71
C ASN A 581 10.41 -21.67 -14.97
N SER A 582 9.14 -21.30 -14.81
CA SER A 582 8.29 -20.85 -15.93
C SER A 582 8.84 -19.59 -16.60
N LEU A 583 9.32 -18.61 -15.81
CA LEU A 583 10.01 -17.42 -16.32
C LEU A 583 11.29 -17.78 -17.07
N LEU A 584 12.12 -18.67 -16.52
CA LEU A 584 13.37 -19.09 -17.16
C LEU A 584 13.13 -19.85 -18.47
N ARG A 585 12.07 -20.68 -18.53
CA ARG A 585 11.63 -21.35 -19.77
C ARG A 585 11.18 -20.33 -20.81
N PHE A 586 10.32 -19.39 -20.42
CA PHE A 586 9.89 -18.31 -21.30
C PHE A 586 11.11 -17.56 -21.88
N CYS A 587 12.08 -17.20 -21.05
CA CYS A 587 13.30 -16.54 -21.52
C CYS A 587 14.12 -17.43 -22.47
N ARG A 588 14.22 -18.75 -22.21
CA ARG A 588 14.94 -19.68 -23.08
C ARG A 588 14.27 -19.86 -24.43
N GLU A 589 12.96 -20.07 -24.45
CA GLU A 589 12.17 -20.28 -25.67
C GLU A 589 12.16 -19.04 -26.58
N ASN A 590 12.34 -17.85 -26.00
CA ASN A 590 12.39 -16.58 -26.73
C ASN A 590 13.82 -16.08 -27.02
N HIS A 591 14.86 -16.92 -26.88
CA HIS A 591 16.27 -16.52 -27.08
C HIS A 591 16.74 -15.35 -26.19
N CYS A 592 16.14 -15.23 -25.00
CA CYS A 592 16.32 -14.15 -24.03
C CYS A 592 16.99 -14.60 -22.73
N LEU A 593 17.53 -15.82 -22.67
CA LEU A 593 18.33 -16.31 -21.55
C LEU A 593 19.82 -16.25 -21.92
N LEU A 594 20.57 -15.33 -21.31
CA LEU A 594 21.88 -14.90 -21.83
C LEU A 594 22.99 -14.94 -20.78
N ASP A 595 24.23 -15.09 -21.25
CA ASP A 595 25.48 -15.04 -20.47
C ASP A 595 26.55 -14.29 -21.28
N GLY A 596 27.70 -13.99 -20.67
CA GLY A 596 28.81 -13.24 -21.26
C GLY A 596 28.74 -11.74 -20.96
N PRO A 597 29.67 -10.96 -21.53
CA PRO A 597 29.72 -9.52 -21.33
C PRO A 597 28.61 -8.80 -22.12
N LEU A 598 28.14 -7.64 -21.64
CA LEU A 598 27.00 -6.90 -22.23
C LEU A 598 27.15 -6.58 -23.72
N ASN A 599 28.37 -6.36 -24.20
CA ASN A 599 28.67 -6.07 -25.60
C ASN A 599 28.73 -7.32 -26.50
N ALA A 600 28.73 -8.52 -25.93
CA ALA A 600 28.79 -9.79 -26.65
C ALA A 600 28.00 -10.88 -25.91
N LEU A 601 26.74 -10.57 -25.56
CA LEU A 601 25.82 -11.51 -24.93
C LEU A 601 25.60 -12.72 -25.84
N LYS A 602 25.61 -13.92 -25.25
CA LYS A 602 25.35 -15.18 -25.93
C LYS A 602 24.28 -15.96 -25.18
N GLU A 603 23.56 -16.83 -25.90
CA GLU A 603 22.60 -17.71 -25.26
C GLU A 603 23.25 -18.60 -24.20
N CYS A 604 22.63 -18.64 -23.03
CA CYS A 604 23.13 -19.37 -21.89
C CYS A 604 22.79 -20.86 -22.02
N LYS A 605 23.83 -21.69 -22.08
CA LYS A 605 23.74 -23.16 -22.15
C LYS A 605 23.58 -23.84 -20.79
N VAL A 606 23.26 -23.09 -19.73
CA VAL A 606 23.16 -23.67 -18.38
C VAL A 606 21.95 -24.59 -18.29
N ASP A 607 22.21 -25.88 -18.09
CA ASP A 607 21.15 -26.84 -17.77
C ASP A 607 20.57 -26.56 -16.38
N PHE A 608 19.24 -26.51 -16.32
CA PHE A 608 18.46 -26.42 -15.09
C PHE A 608 17.22 -27.30 -15.20
N ASN A 609 16.65 -27.69 -14.06
CA ASN A 609 15.67 -28.76 -13.99
C ASN A 609 14.40 -28.43 -14.79
N MET A 610 14.21 -29.10 -15.93
CA MET A 610 13.07 -28.93 -16.83
C MET A 610 11.87 -29.81 -16.47
N GLY A 611 11.78 -30.37 -15.26
CA GLY A 611 10.66 -31.22 -14.83
C GLY A 611 9.27 -30.62 -15.12
N LYS A 612 8.30 -31.47 -15.53
CA LYS A 612 6.98 -31.09 -16.05
C LYS A 612 6.33 -29.95 -15.25
N CYS A 613 6.07 -28.82 -15.89
CA CYS A 613 5.19 -27.79 -15.36
C CYS A 613 3.76 -28.14 -15.77
N ASN A 614 2.85 -28.28 -14.81
CA ASN A 614 1.42 -28.50 -15.07
C ASN A 614 0.65 -27.20 -15.35
N LEU A 615 1.35 -26.10 -15.64
CA LEU A 615 0.73 -24.85 -16.05
C LEU A 615 0.68 -24.82 -17.58
N PRO A 616 -0.46 -24.44 -18.20
CA PRO A 616 -0.57 -24.34 -19.64
C PRO A 616 0.32 -23.20 -20.12
N VAL A 617 1.58 -23.52 -20.42
CA VAL A 617 2.36 -22.72 -21.37
C VAL A 617 1.77 -23.08 -22.71
N THR A 618 0.86 -22.26 -23.22
CA THR A 618 0.39 -22.38 -24.60
C THR A 618 1.63 -22.40 -25.49
N ASN A 619 1.80 -23.51 -26.21
CA ASN A 619 2.91 -23.72 -27.13
C ASN A 619 3.02 -22.52 -28.08
N THR A 620 4.23 -21.98 -28.23
CA THR A 620 4.66 -21.11 -29.34
C THR A 620 3.65 -20.04 -29.74
N VAL A 621 3.73 -18.86 -29.12
CA VAL A 621 3.00 -17.68 -29.63
C VAL A 621 3.68 -17.23 -30.93
N THR A 622 3.07 -17.53 -32.07
CA THR A 622 3.38 -16.81 -33.32
C THR A 622 2.53 -15.56 -33.42
N SER A 623 2.95 -14.56 -34.20
CA SER A 623 2.18 -13.32 -34.41
C SER A 623 0.73 -13.56 -34.91
N ASN A 624 0.45 -14.73 -35.48
CA ASN A 624 -0.89 -15.14 -35.90
C ASN A 624 -1.79 -15.59 -34.74
N ASP A 625 -1.24 -16.12 -33.64
CA ASP A 625 -2.04 -16.55 -32.48
C ASP A 625 -2.57 -15.35 -31.68
N MET A 626 -1.88 -14.20 -31.74
CA MET A 626 -2.36 -12.95 -31.15
C MET A 626 -3.51 -12.31 -31.94
N LEU A 627 -3.61 -12.56 -33.25
CA LEU A 627 -4.65 -11.98 -34.09
C LEU A 627 -6.00 -12.70 -33.92
N LEU A 628 -6.01 -14.01 -33.63
CA LEU A 628 -7.27 -14.76 -33.45
C LEU A 628 -8.02 -14.37 -32.16
N ASN A 629 -7.31 -13.95 -31.11
CA ASN A 629 -7.95 -13.49 -29.87
C ASN A 629 -8.51 -12.05 -29.96
N ASN A 630 -8.19 -11.31 -31.03
CA ASN A 630 -8.65 -9.94 -31.23
C ASN A 630 -9.99 -9.82 -31.98
N TYR A 631 -10.56 -10.93 -32.48
CA TYR A 631 -11.84 -10.94 -33.19
C TYR A 631 -12.73 -12.10 -32.72
N ASN A 632 -13.37 -11.96 -31.56
CA ASN A 632 -14.58 -12.72 -31.25
C ASN A 632 -15.49 -11.91 -30.32
N GLN A 633 -16.13 -10.87 -30.89
CA GLN A 633 -17.38 -10.35 -30.36
C GLN A 633 -18.48 -11.33 -30.75
N ASN A 634 -18.76 -12.31 -29.86
CA ASN A 634 -20.02 -13.05 -29.70
C ASN A 634 -19.77 -14.48 -29.21
N ARG A 635 -19.71 -14.64 -27.89
CA ARG A 635 -20.17 -15.88 -27.22
C ARG A 635 -20.86 -15.50 -25.91
N ASN A 636 -22.12 -15.09 -26.02
CA ASN A 636 -23.08 -15.25 -24.96
C ASN A 636 -23.92 -16.47 -25.32
N GLU A 637 -23.72 -17.59 -24.64
CA GLU A 637 -24.80 -18.52 -24.24
C GLU A 637 -24.32 -19.41 -23.07
N PRO A 638 -25.22 -19.77 -22.14
CA PRO A 638 -24.85 -20.30 -20.82
C PRO A 638 -24.79 -21.83 -20.82
N SER A 639 -23.68 -22.42 -20.38
CA SER A 639 -23.60 -23.87 -20.17
C SER A 639 -24.08 -24.25 -18.76
N CYS A 640 -25.20 -24.97 -18.75
CA CYS A 640 -25.86 -25.58 -17.60
C CYS A 640 -25.02 -26.62 -16.84
N ARG A 641 -25.44 -26.79 -15.57
CA ARG A 641 -25.04 -27.73 -14.53
C ARG A 641 -24.79 -29.16 -15.02
N LEU A 642 -23.78 -29.82 -14.43
CA LEU A 642 -23.77 -31.26 -14.20
C LEU A 642 -23.17 -31.55 -12.81
N GLU A 643 -24.01 -32.14 -11.97
CA GLU A 643 -23.69 -32.75 -10.68
C GLU A 643 -22.93 -34.08 -10.87
N GLY A 644 -22.18 -34.49 -9.85
CA GLY A 644 -22.17 -35.90 -9.45
C GLY A 644 -20.96 -36.76 -9.78
N ASN A 645 -20.11 -36.89 -8.76
CA ASN A 645 -19.51 -38.13 -8.26
C ASN A 645 -18.25 -38.77 -8.87
N ILE A 646 -17.35 -39.03 -7.91
CA ILE A 646 -16.11 -39.79 -7.88
C ILE A 646 -16.38 -41.29 -8.05
N SER A 647 -15.53 -41.99 -8.83
CA SER A 647 -14.87 -43.26 -8.42
C SER A 647 -14.13 -43.96 -9.56
N CYS A 648 -12.80 -44.01 -9.42
CA CYS A 648 -11.84 -45.08 -9.68
C CYS A 648 -12.05 -46.17 -10.76
N ARG A 649 -10.95 -46.29 -11.54
CA ARG A 649 -10.19 -47.49 -11.98
C ARG A 649 -10.45 -48.09 -13.38
N ASP A 650 -9.29 -48.41 -13.96
CA ASP A 650 -8.96 -49.37 -15.03
C ASP A 650 -8.90 -48.89 -16.50
N GLN A 651 -7.66 -48.76 -16.98
CA GLN A 651 -7.24 -49.03 -18.36
C GLN A 651 -7.40 -50.55 -18.66
N PRO A 652 -7.42 -51.08 -19.92
CA PRO A 652 -6.76 -50.52 -21.12
C PRO A 652 -7.40 -50.76 -22.51
N SER A 653 -6.85 -50.05 -23.50
CA SER A 653 -6.52 -50.49 -24.89
C SER A 653 -7.60 -50.67 -25.98
N LEU A 654 -7.10 -50.46 -27.22
CA LEU A 654 -7.52 -50.96 -28.54
C LEU A 654 -8.40 -50.07 -29.45
N THR A 655 -7.69 -49.37 -30.34
CA THR A 655 -7.76 -49.45 -31.81
C THR A 655 -9.10 -49.48 -32.56
N SER A 656 -9.11 -48.59 -33.57
CA SER A 656 -9.59 -48.79 -34.94
C SER A 656 -11.03 -48.37 -35.27
N MET A 657 -11.08 -47.56 -36.34
CA MET A 657 -12.13 -47.46 -37.37
C MET A 657 -13.54 -47.05 -36.89
N GLY A 658 -14.26 -46.16 -37.54
CA GLY A 658 -14.14 -45.54 -38.85
C GLY A 658 -15.37 -44.66 -39.05
N CYS A 659 -15.29 -43.79 -40.05
CA CYS A 659 -16.37 -42.95 -40.53
C CYS A 659 -17.65 -43.75 -40.81
N SER A 660 -18.83 -43.17 -40.56
CA SER A 660 -19.75 -42.77 -41.64
C SER A 660 -21.16 -42.39 -41.12
N GLN A 661 -21.72 -41.38 -41.80
CA GLN A 661 -23.14 -41.21 -42.16
C GLN A 661 -24.17 -40.93 -41.06
N ALA A 662 -24.76 -39.74 -41.06
CA ALA A 662 -25.92 -39.42 -41.93
C ALA A 662 -26.53 -38.06 -41.53
N MET A 663 -26.46 -37.09 -42.45
CA MET A 663 -27.41 -35.99 -42.53
C MET A 663 -28.72 -36.52 -43.11
N SER A 664 -29.87 -36.16 -42.52
CA SER A 664 -31.11 -35.71 -43.22
C SER A 664 -32.32 -35.72 -42.29
N SER A 665 -33.28 -34.83 -42.59
CA SER A 665 -34.63 -34.63 -41.98
C SER A 665 -34.63 -33.63 -40.79
N LEU A 666 -35.38 -32.52 -40.75
CA LEU A 666 -36.47 -31.97 -41.57
C LEU A 666 -36.49 -30.43 -41.40
N LEU A 667 -36.55 -29.70 -42.52
CA LEU A 667 -37.02 -28.30 -42.60
C LEU A 667 -38.49 -28.31 -43.05
N GLY A 668 -39.30 -27.41 -42.49
CA GLY A 668 -40.59 -27.05 -43.08
C GLY A 668 -41.54 -26.31 -42.15
N SER A 669 -41.52 -24.97 -42.20
CA SER A 669 -42.73 -24.14 -42.44
C SER A 669 -42.39 -22.64 -42.57
N SER A 670 -42.83 -22.10 -43.71
CA SER A 670 -42.99 -20.73 -44.25
C SER A 670 -43.96 -19.86 -43.43
N ASP A 671 -44.14 -18.52 -43.52
CA ASP A 671 -43.67 -17.28 -44.19
C ASP A 671 -44.50 -16.12 -43.49
N PRO A 672 -44.48 -14.77 -43.77
CA PRO A 672 -43.92 -13.99 -44.90
C PRO A 672 -43.24 -12.62 -44.53
N PRO A 673 -42.77 -11.82 -45.54
CA PRO A 673 -41.97 -10.58 -45.38
C PRO A 673 -42.63 -9.26 -45.89
N ILE A 674 -41.85 -8.14 -45.84
CA ILE A 674 -41.90 -6.84 -46.60
C ILE A 674 -42.38 -5.58 -45.80
N PRO A 675 -41.94 -4.29 -46.05
CA PRO A 675 -40.91 -3.71 -46.95
C PRO A 675 -39.89 -2.68 -46.36
N TYR A 676 -38.91 -2.36 -47.21
CA TYR A 676 -37.91 -1.26 -47.24
C TYR A 676 -38.43 0.09 -47.81
N ASN A 677 -37.75 1.20 -47.47
CA ASN A 677 -37.28 2.32 -48.35
C ASN A 677 -36.40 3.28 -47.50
N ASN A 678 -35.12 3.58 -47.74
CA ASN A 678 -34.37 4.25 -48.84
C ASN A 678 -34.62 5.76 -49.05
N ASP A 679 -33.60 6.57 -48.74
CA ASP A 679 -33.02 7.71 -49.53
C ASP A 679 -31.77 8.23 -48.77
N MET A 680 -30.52 8.02 -49.24
CA MET A 680 -29.70 8.84 -50.18
C MET A 680 -29.43 10.29 -49.67
N LEU A 681 -28.24 10.92 -49.72
CA LEU A 681 -26.94 10.70 -50.39
C LEU A 681 -25.91 11.76 -49.87
N SER A 682 -24.60 11.44 -49.89
CA SER A 682 -23.39 12.25 -50.27
C SER A 682 -23.27 13.76 -49.89
N THR A 683 -22.16 14.44 -49.58
CA THR A 683 -20.71 14.28 -49.88
C THR A 683 -19.96 15.54 -49.37
N SER A 684 -18.67 15.37 -48.98
CA SER A 684 -17.52 16.23 -49.34
C SER A 684 -17.21 17.59 -48.68
N SER A 685 -15.88 17.72 -48.46
CA SER A 685 -15.01 18.92 -48.50
C SER A 685 -14.99 19.84 -47.27
N GLN A 686 -13.89 19.85 -46.51
CA GLN A 686 -12.61 20.56 -46.73
C GLN A 686 -12.67 22.08 -46.51
N ARG A 687 -11.77 22.50 -45.61
CA ARG A 687 -10.93 23.73 -45.61
C ARG A 687 -11.36 24.98 -44.82
N ASN A 688 -10.34 25.42 -44.07
CA ASN A 688 -9.91 26.78 -43.70
C ASN A 688 -10.69 27.46 -42.56
N ALA A 689 -10.07 27.80 -41.42
CA ALA A 689 -8.89 28.64 -41.17
C ALA A 689 -9.10 30.09 -41.64
N ASN A 690 -9.45 30.98 -40.71
CA ASN A 690 -8.64 32.16 -40.33
C ASN A 690 -9.47 33.19 -39.53
N GLU A 691 -8.71 33.97 -38.75
CA GLU A 691 -9.04 35.27 -38.14
C GLU A 691 -9.95 35.21 -36.90
N GLY A 692 -9.55 35.69 -35.71
CA GLY A 692 -8.64 36.79 -35.41
C GLY A 692 -9.45 38.07 -35.19
N GLY A 693 -9.58 38.54 -33.94
CA GLY A 693 -10.28 39.79 -33.66
C GLY A 693 -10.58 40.04 -32.20
N GLU A 694 -9.82 40.95 -31.61
CA GLU A 694 -9.84 41.41 -30.21
C GLU A 694 -11.03 42.29 -29.82
N MET A 695 -11.27 42.34 -28.49
CA MET A 695 -11.65 43.52 -27.68
C MET A 695 -12.95 44.31 -27.97
N ARG A 696 -13.93 44.26 -27.04
CA ARG A 696 -14.14 45.26 -25.95
C ARG A 696 -15.51 45.13 -25.26
N ASP A 697 -15.48 45.49 -23.98
CA ASP A 697 -16.57 45.75 -23.02
C ASP A 697 -17.90 46.28 -23.59
N HIS A 698 -19.02 45.87 -22.99
CA HIS A 698 -19.95 46.79 -22.29
C HIS A 698 -21.08 46.06 -21.51
N ARG A 699 -21.09 46.31 -20.18
CA ARG A 699 -22.24 46.57 -19.27
C ARG A 699 -23.38 45.54 -19.10
N MET A 700 -23.50 45.09 -17.84
CA MET A 700 -24.71 44.53 -17.20
C MET A 700 -25.92 45.47 -17.21
N PRO A 701 -27.14 44.91 -17.02
CA PRO A 701 -28.18 45.54 -16.22
C PRO A 701 -28.50 44.77 -14.93
N LYS A 702 -28.78 45.55 -13.88
CA LYS A 702 -29.25 45.16 -12.54
C LYS A 702 -30.73 44.76 -12.58
N MET A 703 -31.16 43.79 -11.76
CA MET A 703 -32.54 43.71 -11.27
C MET A 703 -32.58 43.60 -9.74
N ARG A 704 -33.44 44.44 -9.15
CA ARG A 704 -33.79 44.54 -7.72
C ARG A 704 -35.15 43.86 -7.46
N PRO A 705 -35.49 43.59 -6.18
CA PRO A 705 -36.55 42.68 -5.76
C PRO A 705 -37.91 43.36 -5.55
N ALA A 706 -38.98 42.57 -5.43
CA ALA A 706 -40.35 43.01 -5.15
C ALA A 706 -40.99 42.10 -4.05
N PRO A 707 -42.09 42.51 -3.39
CA PRO A 707 -42.16 42.65 -1.92
C PRO A 707 -43.22 41.75 -1.25
N GLY A 708 -43.22 41.71 0.09
CA GLY A 708 -44.21 41.01 0.92
C GLY A 708 -45.21 41.91 1.64
N ARG A 709 -46.25 41.28 2.26
CA ARG A 709 -47.03 41.62 3.48
C ARG A 709 -48.45 40.94 3.43
N PRO A 710 -49.26 40.84 4.52
CA PRO A 710 -48.96 40.46 5.92
C PRO A 710 -50.10 39.65 6.68
N LEU A 711 -49.77 39.16 7.89
CA LEU A 711 -50.57 38.99 9.17
C LEU A 711 -51.74 37.97 9.34
N MET A 712 -51.48 36.92 10.17
CA MET A 712 -52.10 36.43 11.45
C MET A 712 -53.62 36.66 11.78
N PRO A 713 -54.32 35.83 12.61
CA PRO A 713 -53.86 35.38 13.96
C PRO A 713 -54.29 34.00 14.56
N SER A 714 -53.57 33.66 15.65
CA SER A 714 -53.87 32.94 16.93
C SER A 714 -54.71 31.64 17.03
N ASP A 715 -54.14 30.63 17.72
CA ASP A 715 -54.68 30.04 18.97
C ASP A 715 -53.67 29.10 19.69
N GLU A 716 -53.95 28.85 20.98
CA GLU A 716 -53.08 28.61 22.14
C GLU A 716 -52.70 27.16 22.52
N ALA A 717 -51.77 27.08 23.50
CA ALA A 717 -51.44 25.99 24.45
C ALA A 717 -50.62 24.79 23.93
N SER A 718 -49.58 24.26 24.60
CA SER A 718 -49.21 24.23 26.02
C SER A 718 -47.70 23.94 26.21
N ALA A 719 -47.13 24.47 27.30
CA ALA A 719 -45.73 24.32 27.70
C ALA A 719 -45.40 22.99 28.42
N SER A 720 -44.18 22.46 28.22
CA SER A 720 -43.38 21.83 29.28
C SER A 720 -41.89 21.65 28.91
N SER A 721 -41.04 22.31 29.70
CA SER A 721 -39.63 22.06 30.06
C SER A 721 -38.84 20.90 29.41
N SER A 722 -37.64 21.20 28.89
CA SER A 722 -36.46 20.33 28.99
C SER A 722 -35.16 21.07 28.58
N GLN A 723 -34.64 21.89 29.50
CA GLN A 723 -33.20 22.18 29.56
C GLN A 723 -32.54 21.06 30.39
N SER A 724 -31.93 20.06 29.75
CA SER A 724 -30.89 19.17 30.34
C SER A 724 -30.42 18.08 29.35
N THR A 725 -29.87 18.45 28.20
CA THR A 725 -29.35 17.45 27.23
C THR A 725 -27.90 17.68 26.79
N ALA A 726 -27.24 18.76 27.25
CA ALA A 726 -25.85 19.05 26.88
C ALA A 726 -24.78 18.45 27.82
N LEU A 727 -25.18 17.90 28.98
CA LEU A 727 -24.25 17.35 29.99
C LEU A 727 -24.17 15.81 29.99
N GLN A 728 -25.08 15.12 29.29
CA GLN A 728 -25.08 13.66 29.20
C GLN A 728 -24.11 13.12 28.14
N SER A 729 -23.90 13.84 27.03
CA SER A 729 -22.95 13.41 25.98
C SER A 729 -21.47 13.48 26.39
N TYR A 730 -21.15 14.15 27.51
CA TYR A 730 -19.80 14.22 28.06
C TYR A 730 -19.51 13.10 29.08
N ARG A 731 -20.55 12.50 29.70
CA ARG A 731 -20.40 11.40 30.66
C ARG A 731 -20.25 10.04 29.98
N ASP A 732 -20.97 9.81 28.89
CA ASP A 732 -20.85 8.55 28.12
C ASP A 732 -19.45 8.38 27.50
N TYR A 733 -18.75 9.50 27.22
CA TYR A 733 -17.36 9.46 26.72
C TYR A 733 -16.32 9.16 27.79
N THR A 734 -16.61 9.40 29.07
CA THR A 734 -15.69 9.09 30.18
C THR A 734 -15.83 7.65 30.66
N GLU A 735 -17.05 7.09 30.66
CA GLU A 735 -17.27 5.69 31.04
C GLU A 735 -16.67 4.70 30.01
N GLU A 736 -16.68 5.03 28.70
CA GLU A 736 -16.08 4.17 27.66
C GLU A 736 -14.54 4.13 27.67
N VAL A 737 -13.88 5.14 28.26
CA VAL A 737 -12.41 5.12 28.45
C VAL A 737 -12.04 4.18 29.59
N ASP A 738 -12.87 4.10 30.63
CA ASP A 738 -12.65 3.23 31.78
C ASP A 738 -12.83 1.74 31.42
N ASP A 739 -13.72 1.38 30.49
CA ASP A 739 -13.88 -0.01 30.03
C ASP A 739 -12.69 -0.52 29.20
N VAL A 740 -12.09 0.34 28.37
CA VAL A 740 -10.89 0.00 27.59
C VAL A 740 -9.66 -0.08 28.49
N GLU A 741 -9.53 0.82 29.47
CA GLU A 741 -8.46 0.79 30.47
C GLU A 741 -8.62 -0.43 31.41
N SER A 742 -9.85 -0.79 31.80
CA SER A 742 -10.14 -1.98 32.60
C SER A 742 -9.78 -3.26 31.87
N LEU A 743 -10.15 -3.41 30.59
CA LEU A 743 -9.77 -4.56 29.77
C LEU A 743 -8.26 -4.64 29.53
N ARG A 744 -7.60 -3.49 29.37
CA ARG A 744 -6.14 -3.40 29.27
C ARG A 744 -5.46 -3.84 30.57
N ILE A 745 -5.95 -3.38 31.72
CA ILE A 745 -5.44 -3.75 33.06
C ILE A 745 -5.69 -5.24 33.33
N GLN A 746 -6.86 -5.77 32.95
CA GLN A 746 -7.22 -7.18 33.10
C GLN A 746 -6.32 -8.10 32.24
N LEU A 747 -5.97 -7.66 31.03
CA LEU A 747 -5.02 -8.39 30.18
C LEU A 747 -3.57 -8.25 30.66
N GLU A 748 -3.15 -7.05 31.10
CA GLU A 748 -1.83 -6.83 31.68
C GLU A 748 -1.65 -7.68 32.96
N SER A 749 -2.68 -7.83 33.79
CA SER A 749 -2.64 -8.68 34.99
C SER A 749 -2.62 -10.18 34.68
N MET A 750 -3.40 -10.63 33.68
CA MET A 750 -3.34 -12.03 33.21
C MET A 750 -1.98 -12.41 32.65
N MET A 751 -1.28 -11.47 32.01
CA MET A 751 0.04 -11.73 31.43
C MET A 751 1.20 -11.65 32.43
N LEU A 752 1.14 -10.73 33.40
CA LEU A 752 2.12 -10.69 34.50
C LEU A 752 2.09 -11.97 35.37
N SER A 753 0.96 -12.69 35.39
CA SER A 753 0.84 -13.98 36.09
C SER A 753 1.53 -15.16 35.37
N GLN A 754 1.95 -15.00 34.11
CA GLN A 754 2.70 -16.02 33.36
C GLN A 754 4.22 -15.80 33.41
N ASP A 755 4.68 -14.56 33.68
CA ASP A 755 6.12 -14.23 33.75
C ASP A 755 6.75 -14.58 35.13
N THR A 756 5.96 -14.88 36.16
CA THR A 756 6.46 -15.24 37.50
C THR A 756 6.80 -16.72 37.69
N ASN A 757 6.57 -17.59 36.69
CA ASN A 757 6.81 -19.04 36.80
C ASN A 757 8.06 -19.55 36.06
N TYR A 758 8.94 -18.66 35.57
CA TYR A 758 10.17 -19.05 34.83
C TYR A 758 11.49 -18.69 35.51
N GLU A 759 11.47 -18.13 36.72
CA GLU A 759 12.67 -17.86 37.52
C GLU A 759 12.60 -18.61 38.86
N ASN A 760 12.72 -19.94 38.84
CA ASN A 760 13.15 -20.76 39.99
C ASN A 760 13.36 -22.22 39.57
N SER A 761 14.32 -22.45 38.68
CA SER A 761 14.84 -23.79 38.40
C SER A 761 16.08 -23.66 37.52
N GLU A 762 17.23 -23.26 38.09
CA GLU A 762 18.56 -23.67 37.61
C GLU A 762 19.67 -23.06 38.49
N ALA A 763 20.19 -23.87 39.43
CA ALA A 763 21.58 -23.92 39.92
C ALA A 763 21.56 -24.75 41.21
N VAL A 764 22.06 -25.99 41.22
CA VAL A 764 23.38 -26.46 41.74
C VAL A 764 23.16 -27.99 41.86
N SER A 765 24.01 -28.96 41.51
CA SER A 765 25.47 -29.12 41.48
C SER A 765 25.88 -30.31 40.58
N ASN A 766 27.10 -30.23 40.03
CA ASN A 766 27.88 -31.36 39.51
C ASN A 766 28.35 -32.29 40.66
N SER A 767 28.29 -33.61 40.45
CA SER A 767 29.39 -34.53 40.79
C SER A 767 29.23 -35.90 40.12
N SER A 768 30.35 -36.41 39.64
CA SER A 768 30.57 -37.64 38.89
C SER A 768 30.66 -38.93 39.73
N LYS A 769 30.34 -40.06 39.06
CA LYS A 769 31.02 -41.38 39.09
C LYS A 769 30.58 -42.51 40.06
N ILE A 770 30.22 -43.64 39.40
CA ILE A 770 30.56 -45.07 39.64
C ILE A 770 29.54 -45.98 40.36
N ASP A 771 29.06 -46.93 39.55
CA ASP A 771 28.80 -48.38 39.70
C ASP A 771 28.15 -49.02 40.93
N ASP A 772 27.21 -49.91 40.57
CA ASP A 772 26.94 -51.28 41.04
C ASP A 772 26.68 -51.56 42.52
N GLY A 773 25.58 -52.30 42.76
CA GLY A 773 25.49 -53.16 43.93
C GLY A 773 24.11 -53.28 44.53
N SER A 774 23.38 -54.27 44.05
CA SER A 774 22.18 -54.83 44.67
C SER A 774 22.33 -55.18 46.15
N SER A 775 21.21 -55.00 46.85
CA SER A 775 20.66 -55.85 47.93
C SER A 775 20.76 -55.36 49.38
N SER A 776 19.58 -55.41 49.99
CA SER A 776 19.26 -55.61 51.42
C SER A 776 19.41 -54.44 52.39
N GLY A 777 18.38 -54.30 53.24
CA GLY A 777 18.55 -53.72 54.58
C GLY A 777 17.62 -52.58 54.97
N PHE A 778 16.36 -52.92 55.28
CA PHE A 778 15.55 -52.41 56.39
C PHE A 778 15.85 -51.01 57.01
N TYR A 779 14.87 -50.09 56.88
CA TYR A 779 14.07 -49.38 57.92
C TYR A 779 14.65 -49.18 59.35
N PRO A 780 14.09 -48.26 60.18
CA PRO A 780 13.19 -47.10 59.96
C PRO A 780 13.51 -45.87 60.85
N ALA A 781 12.61 -44.87 60.77
CA ALA A 781 12.21 -43.94 61.84
C ALA A 781 13.16 -42.76 62.13
N SER A 782 12.71 -41.54 62.39
CA SER A 782 11.38 -40.94 62.54
C SER A 782 11.57 -39.42 62.67
N GLN A 783 10.60 -38.66 62.16
CA GLN A 783 10.12 -37.35 62.66
C GLN A 783 11.15 -36.31 63.14
N GLN A 784 11.30 -35.22 62.38
CA GLN A 784 10.57 -33.96 62.64
C GLN A 784 10.50 -33.12 61.37
#